data_AF-A0A1G8K288-F1
#
_entry.id   AF-A0A1G8K288-F1
#
_cell.length_a   1.000
_cell.length_b   1.000
_cell.length_c   1.000
_cell.angle_alpha   90.00
_cell.angle_beta   90.00
_cell.angle_gamma   90.00
#
_symmetry.space_group_name_H-M   'P 1'
#
loop_
_entity.id
_entity.type
_entity.pdbx_description
1 polymer ?
#
loop_
_entity_poly.entity_id
_entity_poly.type
_entity_poly.pdbx_seq_one_letter_code
_entity_poly.pdbx_strand_id
1 'polypeptide(L)'
;MKKRTARVTGILLLFSMALSLVAGNWANPTAHAAGVSITESGGWNETAYTEWSPVSGATGYNVYVKQAGAADSQYQQLDNQLIRNYASYWRADAVGLAAGSYVMKVEAVLSGGGTASSVTGTLNVAAHDRSGFAFSPSSPFGTGSGAYNANGTLRTGAQVLYVTSQTAQTVTLPVKTSSSGAVQTGVGLGEILNLRQKGYDTTPLAIRIIGKVTAADLSGQLNSSGYLQVKGKNNYSEMNITIEGIGRDAYAYGWGLLLRYVGNVEVRNLGLMLFPDDGVSMDSGNANVWVHNNDLFYGAAGGDADQAKGDGSTDLKNGSSYITISYNHYWDSGKSSLVGLTEPSEFYATFHHNWFDHSDSRHPRIRVASVHIYNNYFDGISKYGVGMTSGGSAFVESNVFRNAKYPMMISLQGTDALGEGTFSGENGGMIKAYNNQVTGAASLIYANSGTGTAAANATSFDAYLVSSRSETVPSSFKALAGGTAYNNFDTTVNTGVSAAAVDAVSSVEQNVKAKAGRLGGGDFSWTFNNAVDDVSYALNTALMSAIRGYTTQLVSVGGNSGATPTPTPTATATPAPTATPAPTATPVPTATPVPTATPVPTATPATGVYVHDFTASGKTSSFFNIQGNLSTSKGTVVYNGLTLTQCLKIESSTSIQFTAAKASTLTLVFNAEGTQIKVDGTSYPITNRIATIPLAAGAHTITKDSTANLYYMKLE
;
A
#
# COMPACT_ATOMS: atom_id res chain seq x y z
N MET A 1 29.81 47.07 77.58
CA MET A 1 29.17 48.22 76.90
C MET A 1 28.44 47.73 75.65
N LYS A 2 27.36 48.42 75.20
CA LYS A 2 26.78 48.53 73.83
C LYS A 2 26.91 47.30 72.87
N LYS A 3 25.82 46.58 72.53
CA LYS A 3 24.88 46.79 71.37
C LYS A 3 25.46 46.31 70.00
N ARG A 4 24.76 45.63 69.07
CA ARG A 4 23.32 45.18 68.99
C ARG A 4 23.06 44.27 67.74
N THR A 5 22.19 43.24 67.84
CA THR A 5 21.26 42.66 66.79
C THR A 5 21.83 42.16 65.43
N ALA A 6 21.26 41.24 64.62
CA ALA A 6 20.05 40.35 64.56
C ALA A 6 20.22 39.43 63.28
N ARG A 7 19.45 38.38 62.89
CA ARG A 7 18.34 37.49 63.37
C ARG A 7 18.35 36.21 62.44
N VAL A 8 18.09 34.95 62.85
CA VAL A 8 16.79 34.22 63.12
C VAL A 8 16.00 33.87 61.85
N THR A 9 15.55 32.64 61.53
CA THR A 9 15.50 31.29 62.22
C THR A 9 15.36 30.14 61.18
N GLY A 10 15.40 28.83 61.49
CA GLY A 10 15.43 28.13 62.79
C GLY A 10 15.63 26.59 62.66
N ILE A 11 15.67 25.89 63.81
CA ILE A 11 16.25 24.55 64.03
C ILE A 11 15.15 23.63 64.65
N LEU A 12 14.78 22.48 64.07
CA LEU A 12 15.28 21.11 64.33
C LEU A 12 15.22 20.67 65.82
N LEU A 13 14.29 19.77 66.20
CA LEU A 13 14.45 18.72 67.23
C LEU A 13 13.12 17.96 67.44
N LEU A 14 13.18 16.64 67.64
CA LEU A 14 12.48 15.92 68.74
C LEU A 14 12.81 14.43 68.71
N PHE A 15 13.09 13.86 69.89
CA PHE A 15 13.20 12.42 70.13
C PHE A 15 12.68 12.14 71.55
N SER A 16 12.50 10.86 71.89
CA SER A 16 12.03 10.34 73.19
C SER A 16 10.65 10.82 73.67
N MET A 17 9.62 10.08 73.30
CA MET A 17 8.77 9.44 74.32
C MET A 17 8.30 8.08 73.79
N ALA A 18 8.35 7.04 74.64
CA ALA A 18 8.06 5.68 74.22
C ALA A 18 7.24 4.92 75.28
N LEU A 19 6.37 4.06 74.77
CA LEU A 19 5.79 2.89 75.42
C LEU A 19 4.80 3.12 76.59
N SER A 20 3.50 3.11 76.27
CA SER A 20 2.46 2.58 77.15
C SER A 20 1.35 1.90 76.32
N LEU A 21 1.37 0.56 76.32
CA LEU A 21 0.25 -0.39 76.13
C LEU A 21 -0.86 0.00 75.12
N VAL A 22 -0.89 -0.57 73.91
CA VAL A 22 -1.49 -1.90 73.64
C VAL A 22 -2.97 -1.98 74.05
N ALA A 23 -3.84 -1.43 73.21
CA ALA A 23 -5.24 -1.84 73.06
C ALA A 23 -5.76 -1.42 71.67
N GLY A 24 -6.50 -2.30 70.99
CA GLY A 24 -7.43 -1.91 69.91
C GLY A 24 -6.89 -1.22 68.65
N ASN A 25 -6.10 -1.92 67.84
CA ASN A 25 -6.34 -1.92 66.38
C ASN A 25 -5.55 -3.03 65.66
N TRP A 26 -6.18 -4.20 65.52
CA TRP A 26 -5.90 -5.08 64.37
C TRP A 26 -6.57 -4.45 63.14
N ALA A 27 -5.98 -3.37 62.63
CA ALA A 27 -6.30 -2.90 61.31
C ALA A 27 -5.87 -4.01 60.33
N ASN A 28 -6.84 -4.66 59.70
CA ASN A 28 -6.56 -5.42 58.47
C ASN A 28 -5.76 -4.49 57.55
N PRO A 29 -4.67 -4.95 56.91
CA PRO A 29 -4.15 -4.24 55.76
C PRO A 29 -5.24 -4.31 54.68
N THR A 30 -6.10 -3.29 54.62
CA THR A 30 -6.94 -3.01 53.47
C THR A 30 -6.00 -2.69 52.33
N ALA A 31 -5.54 -3.72 51.64
CA ALA A 31 -4.79 -3.59 50.41
C ALA A 31 -5.65 -2.76 49.47
N HIS A 32 -5.27 -1.50 49.27
CA HIS A 32 -5.89 -0.68 48.25
C HIS A 32 -5.71 -1.41 46.92
N ALA A 33 -6.82 -1.89 46.36
CA ALA A 33 -6.80 -2.52 45.05
C ALA A 33 -6.13 -1.55 44.09
N ALA A 34 -5.07 -2.00 43.41
CA ALA A 34 -4.25 -1.14 42.56
C ALA A 34 -5.15 -0.56 41.46
N GLY A 35 -5.40 0.75 41.53
CA GLY A 35 -6.18 1.47 40.53
C GLY A 35 -5.50 1.37 39.16
N VAL A 36 -6.27 1.62 38.09
CA VAL A 36 -5.71 1.60 36.73
C VAL A 36 -4.65 2.69 36.60
N SER A 37 -3.38 2.30 36.50
CA SER A 37 -2.26 3.19 36.27
C SER A 37 -2.05 3.38 34.78
N ILE A 38 -2.56 4.49 34.23
CA ILE A 38 -2.28 4.93 32.86
C ILE A 38 -0.79 5.30 32.79
N THR A 39 -0.09 4.75 31.80
CA THR A 39 1.37 4.89 31.61
C THR A 39 1.72 5.83 30.46
N GLU A 40 0.93 5.81 29.39
CA GLU A 40 1.05 6.71 28.24
C GLU A 40 -0.37 7.07 27.76
N SER A 41 -0.57 8.27 27.21
CA SER A 41 -1.79 8.59 26.45
C SER A 41 -1.54 9.77 25.52
N GLY A 42 -2.24 9.82 24.39
CA GLY A 42 -2.05 10.87 23.40
C GLY A 42 -3.16 10.94 22.37
N GLY A 43 -3.08 11.97 21.51
CA GLY A 43 -3.87 12.09 20.30
C GLY A 43 -2.97 12.10 19.07
N TRP A 44 -3.55 11.72 17.93
CA TRP A 44 -2.94 11.75 16.61
C TRP A 44 -4.01 12.21 15.60
N ASN A 45 -3.78 11.98 14.31
CA ASN A 45 -4.81 12.18 13.29
C ASN A 45 -5.95 11.16 13.50
N GLU A 46 -7.17 11.67 13.70
CA GLU A 46 -8.45 10.93 13.77
C GLU A 46 -8.48 9.80 14.82
N THR A 47 -7.52 9.85 15.76
CA THR A 47 -7.21 8.78 16.71
C THR A 47 -6.81 9.37 18.07
N ALA A 48 -7.34 8.81 19.15
CA ALA A 48 -6.84 9.00 20.52
C ALA A 48 -6.42 7.65 21.10
N TYR A 49 -5.38 7.60 21.92
CA TYR A 49 -4.91 6.35 22.52
C TYR A 49 -4.51 6.49 23.99
N THR A 50 -4.54 5.36 24.70
CA THR A 50 -4.12 5.24 26.10
C THR A 50 -3.49 3.88 26.35
N GLU A 51 -2.49 3.86 27.22
CA GLU A 51 -1.75 2.67 27.67
C GLU A 51 -1.76 2.60 29.20
N TRP A 52 -1.77 1.39 29.76
CA TRP A 52 -1.81 1.18 31.20
C TRP A 52 -1.11 -0.09 31.66
N SER A 53 -0.63 -0.07 32.90
CA SER A 53 -0.07 -1.26 33.57
C SER A 53 -1.15 -2.32 33.81
N PRO A 54 -0.83 -3.63 33.69
CA PRO A 54 -1.73 -4.71 34.09
C PRO A 54 -2.15 -4.58 35.56
N VAL A 55 -3.43 -4.86 35.84
CA VAL A 55 -4.04 -4.72 37.17
C VAL A 55 -4.19 -6.11 37.79
N SER A 56 -3.62 -6.28 38.98
CA SER A 56 -3.66 -7.56 39.69
C SER A 56 -5.11 -7.99 39.98
N GLY A 57 -5.47 -9.21 39.57
CA GLY A 57 -6.82 -9.73 39.71
C GLY A 57 -7.84 -9.23 38.70
N ALA A 58 -7.44 -8.45 37.68
CA ALA A 58 -8.33 -8.11 36.57
C ALA A 58 -8.61 -9.35 35.70
N THR A 59 -9.88 -9.58 35.37
CA THR A 59 -10.33 -10.57 34.37
C THR A 59 -10.43 -9.98 32.98
N GLY A 60 -10.47 -8.65 32.86
CA GLY A 60 -10.44 -7.93 31.59
C GLY A 60 -10.63 -6.44 31.73
N TYR A 61 -10.74 -5.75 30.59
CA TYR A 61 -10.82 -4.30 30.49
C TYR A 61 -11.93 -3.84 29.53
N ASN A 62 -12.67 -2.82 29.95
CA ASN A 62 -13.47 -1.98 29.07
C ASN A 62 -12.76 -0.62 28.90
N VAL A 63 -12.81 -0.04 27.70
CA VAL A 63 -12.30 1.31 27.43
C VAL A 63 -13.37 2.14 26.76
N TYR A 64 -13.45 3.41 27.13
CA TYR A 64 -14.45 4.36 26.67
C TYR A 64 -13.79 5.67 26.23
N VAL A 65 -14.41 6.39 25.30
CA VAL A 65 -13.98 7.71 24.82
C VAL A 65 -15.15 8.70 24.82
N LYS A 66 -14.87 9.97 25.10
CA LYS A 66 -15.79 11.10 24.85
C LYS A 66 -15.02 12.37 24.54
N GLN A 67 -15.67 13.36 23.94
CA GLN A 67 -15.12 14.72 23.88
C GLN A 67 -14.90 15.25 25.32
N ALA A 68 -13.82 15.98 25.56
CA ALA A 68 -13.36 16.32 26.91
C ALA A 68 -14.45 17.01 27.74
N GLY A 69 -15.12 18.01 27.17
CA GLY A 69 -16.23 18.75 27.79
C GLY A 69 -17.62 18.11 27.71
N ALA A 70 -17.76 16.89 27.14
CA ALA A 70 -19.02 16.16 27.12
C ALA A 70 -19.37 15.57 28.50
N ALA A 71 -20.64 15.28 28.75
CA ALA A 71 -21.06 14.60 29.98
C ALA A 71 -20.60 13.13 30.01
N ASP A 72 -20.43 12.55 31.19
CA ASP A 72 -20.01 11.14 31.34
C ASP A 72 -21.03 10.14 30.77
N SER A 73 -22.31 10.53 30.66
CA SER A 73 -23.35 9.77 29.94
C SER A 73 -23.10 9.67 28.42
N GLN A 74 -22.11 10.40 27.89
CA GLN A 74 -21.70 10.38 26.48
C GLN A 74 -20.40 9.58 26.24
N TYR A 75 -19.90 8.84 27.25
CA TYR A 75 -18.83 7.86 27.05
C TYR A 75 -19.28 6.75 26.09
N GLN A 76 -18.68 6.70 24.91
CA GLN A 76 -18.83 5.61 23.96
C GLN A 76 -17.83 4.51 24.28
N GLN A 77 -18.28 3.27 24.46
CA GLN A 77 -17.39 2.13 24.64
C GLN A 77 -16.70 1.79 23.32
N LEU A 78 -15.42 1.46 23.37
CA LEU A 78 -14.68 0.97 22.21
C LEU A 78 -15.00 -0.50 21.93
N ASP A 79 -14.95 -0.89 20.65
CA ASP A 79 -14.97 -2.29 20.26
C ASP A 79 -13.83 -3.04 20.96
N ASN A 80 -14.11 -4.26 21.43
CA ASN A 80 -13.19 -5.08 22.19
C ASN A 80 -11.84 -5.29 21.47
N GLN A 81 -11.85 -5.34 20.14
CA GLN A 81 -10.69 -5.52 19.27
C GLN A 81 -9.75 -4.31 19.22
N LEU A 82 -10.20 -3.11 19.63
CA LEU A 82 -9.34 -1.94 19.76
C LEU A 82 -8.53 -1.97 21.07
N ILE A 83 -8.88 -2.86 22.01
CA ILE A 83 -8.17 -3.11 23.27
C ILE A 83 -7.17 -4.27 23.07
N ARG A 84 -5.92 -4.07 23.49
CA ARG A 84 -4.80 -4.97 23.16
C ARG A 84 -3.85 -5.14 24.34
N ASN A 85 -3.32 -6.35 24.49
CA ASN A 85 -2.38 -6.76 25.52
C ASN A 85 -0.98 -6.97 24.91
N TYR A 86 0.05 -6.44 25.57
CA TYR A 86 1.46 -6.58 25.21
C TYR A 86 2.24 -7.17 26.39
N ALA A 87 3.52 -7.46 26.21
CA ALA A 87 4.33 -8.18 27.21
C ALA A 87 4.39 -7.52 28.61
N SER A 88 4.20 -6.20 28.72
CA SER A 88 4.28 -5.46 29.98
C SER A 88 3.16 -4.42 30.21
N TYR A 89 2.29 -4.18 29.23
CA TYR A 89 1.27 -3.13 29.26
C TYR A 89 0.06 -3.51 28.39
N TRP A 90 -1.05 -2.80 28.60
CA TRP A 90 -2.22 -2.82 27.73
C TRP A 90 -2.34 -1.48 26.98
N ARG A 91 -2.94 -1.49 25.79
CA ARG A 91 -3.23 -0.31 24.97
C ARG A 91 -4.65 -0.34 24.44
N ALA A 92 -5.24 0.82 24.23
CA ALA A 92 -6.43 0.99 23.40
C ALA A 92 -6.35 2.25 22.53
N ASP A 93 -6.88 2.15 21.31
CA ASP A 93 -6.89 3.23 20.31
C ASP A 93 -8.34 3.51 19.85
N ALA A 94 -8.87 4.67 20.24
CA ALA A 94 -10.14 5.19 19.75
C ALA A 94 -9.94 5.83 18.37
N VAL A 95 -10.26 5.08 17.31
CA VAL A 95 -10.07 5.45 15.89
C VAL A 95 -11.36 5.86 15.19
N GLY A 96 -11.27 6.83 14.27
CA GLY A 96 -12.43 7.40 13.58
C GLY A 96 -13.06 8.57 14.33
N LEU A 97 -12.25 9.33 15.06
CA LEU A 97 -12.65 10.52 15.79
C LEU A 97 -12.55 11.76 14.89
N ALA A 98 -13.45 12.73 15.11
CA ALA A 98 -13.28 14.06 14.52
C ALA A 98 -12.12 14.80 15.22
N ALA A 99 -11.53 15.79 14.55
CA ALA A 99 -10.56 16.68 15.18
C ALA A 99 -11.18 17.42 16.38
N GLY A 100 -10.45 17.50 17.50
CA GLY A 100 -10.92 18.11 18.74
C GLY A 100 -10.25 17.53 19.99
N SER A 101 -10.75 17.90 21.17
CA SER A 101 -10.22 17.46 22.46
C SER A 101 -11.09 16.38 23.10
N TYR A 102 -10.46 15.29 23.55
CA TYR A 102 -11.09 14.07 24.06
C TYR A 102 -10.54 13.65 25.43
N VAL A 103 -11.24 12.76 26.11
CA VAL A 103 -10.73 11.98 27.25
C VAL A 103 -11.11 10.51 27.08
N MET A 104 -10.24 9.62 27.54
CA MET A 104 -10.49 8.17 27.55
C MET A 104 -10.57 7.66 28.99
N LYS A 105 -11.56 6.81 29.27
CA LYS A 105 -11.69 6.09 30.54
C LYS A 105 -11.31 4.63 30.32
N VAL A 106 -10.37 4.12 31.11
CA VAL A 106 -10.02 2.70 31.17
C VAL A 106 -10.65 2.11 32.45
N GLU A 107 -11.25 0.94 32.34
CA GLU A 107 -11.96 0.28 33.45
C GLU A 107 -11.62 -1.21 33.50
N ALA A 108 -10.87 -1.60 34.52
CA ALA A 108 -10.53 -2.99 34.83
C ALA A 108 -11.69 -3.66 35.56
N VAL A 109 -12.11 -4.84 35.09
CA VAL A 109 -13.11 -5.70 35.74
C VAL A 109 -12.37 -6.70 36.64
N LEU A 110 -12.72 -6.78 37.93
CA LEU A 110 -11.98 -7.56 38.92
C LEU A 110 -12.62 -8.94 39.17
N SER A 111 -11.80 -9.95 39.45
CA SER A 111 -12.23 -11.34 39.67
C SER A 111 -13.13 -11.55 40.88
N GLY A 112 -13.04 -10.68 41.89
CA GLY A 112 -13.94 -10.65 43.05
C GLY A 112 -15.27 -9.91 42.82
N GLY A 113 -15.50 -9.40 41.60
CA GLY A 113 -16.56 -8.45 41.29
C GLY A 113 -16.16 -6.99 41.56
N GLY A 114 -16.89 -6.05 40.93
CA GLY A 114 -16.55 -4.63 40.94
C GLY A 114 -15.51 -4.25 39.87
N THR A 115 -15.23 -2.95 39.78
CA THR A 115 -14.30 -2.39 38.79
C THR A 115 -13.35 -1.38 39.42
N ALA A 116 -12.18 -1.22 38.81
CA ALA A 116 -11.24 -0.13 39.09
C ALA A 116 -11.03 0.66 37.79
N SER A 117 -11.07 1.99 37.84
CA SER A 117 -10.99 2.82 36.64
C SER A 117 -10.06 4.01 36.79
N SER A 118 -9.69 4.59 35.65
CA SER A 118 -8.89 5.81 35.53
C SER A 118 -9.24 6.54 34.24
N VAL A 119 -8.99 7.84 34.20
CA VAL A 119 -9.32 8.72 33.06
C VAL A 119 -8.05 9.46 32.64
N THR A 120 -7.80 9.55 31.33
CA THR A 120 -6.66 10.29 30.79
C THR A 120 -6.76 11.79 31.07
N GLY A 121 -5.65 12.51 30.91
CA GLY A 121 -5.71 13.94 30.61
C GLY A 121 -6.40 14.20 29.27
N THR A 122 -6.54 15.48 28.92
CA THR A 122 -7.11 15.90 27.63
C THR A 122 -6.22 15.48 26.47
N LEU A 123 -6.77 14.68 25.55
CA LEU A 123 -6.10 14.18 24.35
C LEU A 123 -6.54 15.03 23.15
N ASN A 124 -5.58 15.59 22.39
CA ASN A 124 -5.89 16.45 21.25
C ASN A 124 -5.77 15.67 19.93
N VAL A 125 -6.89 15.45 19.27
CA VAL A 125 -7.03 14.75 18.00
C VAL A 125 -6.99 15.75 16.85
N ALA A 126 -6.18 15.48 15.83
CA ALA A 126 -6.11 16.25 14.59
C ALA A 126 -6.93 15.58 13.46
N ALA A 127 -7.08 16.24 12.31
CA ALA A 127 -7.59 15.62 11.09
C ALA A 127 -6.41 15.22 10.18
N HIS A 128 -6.56 14.16 9.38
CA HIS A 128 -5.63 13.93 8.27
C HIS A 128 -5.80 15.00 7.17
N ASP A 129 -4.69 15.41 6.56
CA ASP A 129 -4.64 16.42 5.49
C ASP A 129 -5.17 15.87 4.15
N ARG A 130 -6.44 16.18 3.87
CA ARG A 130 -7.17 15.77 2.66
C ARG A 130 -6.89 16.72 1.48
N SER A 131 -5.61 16.90 1.17
CA SER A 131 -5.12 17.68 0.03
C SER A 131 -4.73 16.80 -1.17
N GLY A 132 -4.64 17.39 -2.36
CA GLY A 132 -4.22 16.70 -3.58
C GLY A 132 -5.35 16.12 -4.43
N PHE A 133 -4.99 15.53 -5.56
CA PHE A 133 -5.94 15.20 -6.64
C PHE A 133 -7.04 14.22 -6.24
N ALA A 134 -6.82 13.33 -5.25
CA ALA A 134 -7.87 12.45 -4.72
C ALA A 134 -9.00 13.21 -3.98
N PHE A 135 -8.81 14.51 -3.71
CA PHE A 135 -9.79 15.42 -3.09
C PHE A 135 -10.13 16.63 -3.97
N SER A 136 -9.65 16.64 -5.22
CA SER A 136 -10.00 17.68 -6.17
C SER A 136 -11.51 17.66 -6.47
N PRO A 137 -12.21 18.81 -6.52
CA PRO A 137 -13.58 18.91 -7.03
C PRO A 137 -13.76 18.42 -8.48
N SER A 138 -12.68 18.23 -9.23
CA SER A 138 -12.67 17.66 -10.59
C SER A 138 -12.53 16.13 -10.60
N SER A 139 -12.27 15.49 -9.45
CA SER A 139 -12.10 14.04 -9.34
C SER A 139 -13.46 13.30 -9.29
N PRO A 140 -13.59 12.09 -9.87
CA PRO A 140 -14.86 11.38 -10.01
C PRO A 140 -15.71 11.22 -8.74
N PHE A 141 -15.07 11.07 -7.57
CA PHE A 141 -15.75 10.91 -6.29
C PHE A 141 -15.63 12.11 -5.34
N GLY A 142 -14.86 13.14 -5.70
CA GLY A 142 -14.58 14.31 -4.84
C GLY A 142 -13.81 14.02 -3.55
N THR A 143 -13.54 12.75 -3.21
CA THR A 143 -12.79 12.34 -2.02
C THR A 143 -12.19 10.96 -2.19
N GLY A 144 -11.01 10.74 -1.61
CA GLY A 144 -10.37 9.43 -1.44
C GLY A 144 -10.50 8.84 -0.03
N SER A 145 -11.37 9.41 0.83
CA SER A 145 -11.52 9.01 2.26
C SER A 145 -12.20 7.66 2.49
N GLY A 146 -12.18 6.72 1.52
CA GLY A 146 -12.68 5.35 1.66
C GLY A 146 -14.04 5.23 2.35
N ALA A 147 -14.04 4.69 3.57
CA ALA A 147 -15.21 4.47 4.42
C ALA A 147 -15.56 5.63 5.37
N TYR A 148 -14.72 6.67 5.40
CA TYR A 148 -14.78 7.81 6.31
C TYR A 148 -15.37 9.07 5.65
N ASN A 149 -15.89 9.96 6.50
CA ASN A 149 -16.29 11.31 6.16
C ASN A 149 -15.05 12.24 6.11
N ALA A 150 -15.18 13.41 5.49
CA ALA A 150 -14.09 14.40 5.41
C ALA A 150 -13.65 15.00 6.76
N ASN A 151 -14.43 14.78 7.84
CA ASN A 151 -14.07 15.17 9.21
C ASN A 151 -13.37 14.05 10.02
N GLY A 152 -13.19 12.85 9.44
CA GLY A 152 -12.58 11.70 10.10
C GLY A 152 -13.50 10.71 10.82
N THR A 153 -14.81 10.96 10.89
CA THR A 153 -15.74 9.95 11.45
C THR A 153 -16.19 8.94 10.40
N LEU A 154 -16.53 7.71 10.81
CA LEU A 154 -17.11 6.70 9.90
C LEU A 154 -18.40 7.23 9.24
N ARG A 155 -18.62 6.87 7.96
CA ARG A 155 -19.88 7.17 7.26
C ARG A 155 -21.06 6.45 7.92
N THR A 156 -22.26 7.04 7.83
CA THR A 156 -23.49 6.41 8.32
C THR A 156 -23.70 5.04 7.67
N GLY A 157 -23.86 4.00 8.49
CA GLY A 157 -24.01 2.62 8.01
C GLY A 157 -22.71 1.95 7.53
N ALA A 158 -21.54 2.51 7.85
CA ALA A 158 -20.27 1.85 7.59
C ALA A 158 -20.15 0.52 8.34
N GLN A 159 -19.64 -0.49 7.64
CA GLN A 159 -19.24 -1.78 8.20
C GLN A 159 -17.78 -1.70 8.68
N VAL A 160 -17.45 -2.44 9.74
CA VAL A 160 -16.08 -2.53 10.28
C VAL A 160 -15.69 -4.01 10.40
N LEU A 161 -14.50 -4.35 9.90
CA LEU A 161 -13.90 -5.68 10.02
C LEU A 161 -12.58 -5.59 10.78
N TYR A 162 -12.39 -6.47 11.76
CA TYR A 162 -11.17 -6.56 12.55
C TYR A 162 -10.34 -7.79 12.15
N VAL A 163 -9.16 -7.52 11.57
CA VAL A 163 -8.28 -8.52 10.96
C VAL A 163 -7.01 -8.66 11.79
N THR A 164 -6.83 -9.84 12.39
CA THR A 164 -5.61 -10.28 13.08
C THR A 164 -5.04 -11.49 12.34
N SER A 165 -3.84 -11.95 12.73
CA SER A 165 -3.28 -13.21 12.25
C SER A 165 -4.15 -14.44 12.55
N GLN A 166 -5.06 -14.37 13.52
CA GLN A 166 -6.02 -15.43 13.84
C GLN A 166 -7.35 -15.30 13.07
N THR A 167 -7.74 -14.08 12.66
CA THR A 167 -9.06 -13.83 12.05
C THR A 167 -9.04 -13.65 10.53
N ALA A 168 -7.88 -13.47 9.90
CA ALA A 168 -7.76 -13.15 8.47
C ALA A 168 -8.48 -14.12 7.50
N GLN A 169 -8.52 -15.41 7.83
CA GLN A 169 -9.24 -16.45 7.06
C GLN A 169 -10.69 -16.68 7.53
N THR A 170 -11.13 -16.08 8.64
CA THR A 170 -12.38 -16.43 9.34
C THR A 170 -13.32 -15.25 9.62
N VAL A 171 -12.88 -14.01 9.41
CA VAL A 171 -13.77 -12.83 9.38
C VAL A 171 -14.92 -13.06 8.39
N THR A 172 -16.13 -12.63 8.76
CA THR A 172 -17.32 -12.78 7.90
C THR A 172 -18.00 -11.45 7.63
N LEU A 173 -18.50 -11.25 6.41
CA LEU A 173 -19.30 -10.06 6.06
C LEU A 173 -20.46 -10.44 5.14
N PRO A 174 -21.70 -10.02 5.42
CA PRO A 174 -22.80 -10.07 4.46
C PRO A 174 -22.57 -9.01 3.36
N VAL A 175 -22.44 -9.45 2.11
CA VAL A 175 -22.17 -8.62 0.93
C VAL A 175 -23.34 -8.71 -0.07
N LYS A 176 -23.80 -7.59 -0.61
CA LYS A 176 -24.78 -7.54 -1.70
C LYS A 176 -24.15 -7.98 -3.02
N THR A 177 -24.77 -8.93 -3.70
CA THR A 177 -24.20 -9.62 -4.89
C THR A 177 -25.06 -9.52 -6.16
N SER A 178 -26.22 -8.86 -6.09
CA SER A 178 -27.10 -8.61 -7.24
C SER A 178 -27.79 -7.24 -7.15
N SER A 179 -28.34 -6.76 -8.27
CA SER A 179 -29.23 -5.58 -8.31
C SER A 179 -30.57 -5.78 -7.60
N SER A 180 -30.98 -7.02 -7.33
CA SER A 180 -32.12 -7.36 -6.49
C SER A 180 -31.80 -7.36 -4.98
N GLY A 181 -30.57 -6.98 -4.59
CA GLY A 181 -30.14 -6.93 -3.19
C GLY A 181 -29.84 -8.30 -2.56
N ALA A 182 -29.62 -9.34 -3.36
CA ALA A 182 -29.32 -10.67 -2.84
C ALA A 182 -27.98 -10.69 -2.09
N VAL A 183 -28.00 -11.11 -0.83
CA VAL A 183 -26.83 -11.12 0.06
C VAL A 183 -26.15 -12.49 0.06
N GLN A 184 -24.83 -12.50 0.00
CA GLN A 184 -23.97 -13.66 0.25
C GLN A 184 -23.01 -13.31 1.39
N THR A 185 -22.87 -14.19 2.38
CA THR A 185 -21.84 -14.04 3.43
C THR A 185 -20.50 -14.49 2.87
N GLY A 186 -19.54 -13.56 2.78
CA GLY A 186 -18.13 -13.90 2.55
C GLY A 186 -17.49 -14.39 3.85
N VAL A 187 -16.51 -15.31 3.72
CA VAL A 187 -15.74 -15.86 4.84
C VAL A 187 -14.26 -15.78 4.47
N GLY A 188 -13.47 -15.12 5.29
CA GLY A 188 -12.10 -14.70 4.97
C GLY A 188 -12.05 -13.41 4.16
N LEU A 189 -10.99 -12.63 4.37
CA LEU A 189 -10.86 -11.28 3.81
C LEU A 189 -10.84 -11.24 2.28
N GLY A 190 -10.25 -12.25 1.64
CA GLY A 190 -10.15 -12.35 0.18
C GLY A 190 -11.50 -12.62 -0.49
N GLU A 191 -12.31 -13.54 0.05
CA GLU A 191 -13.65 -13.80 -0.48
C GLU A 191 -14.60 -12.61 -0.27
N ILE A 192 -14.49 -11.90 0.86
CA ILE A 192 -15.27 -10.67 1.09
C ILE A 192 -14.99 -9.63 -0.01
N LEU A 193 -13.73 -9.42 -0.38
CA LEU A 193 -13.35 -8.51 -1.47
C LEU A 193 -13.78 -9.03 -2.86
N ASN A 194 -13.64 -10.34 -3.10
CA ASN A 194 -14.10 -11.01 -4.33
C ASN A 194 -15.63 -10.84 -4.53
N LEU A 195 -16.42 -10.94 -3.47
CA LEU A 195 -17.86 -10.69 -3.53
C LEU A 195 -18.19 -9.23 -3.83
N ARG A 196 -17.43 -8.27 -3.28
CA ARG A 196 -17.61 -6.85 -3.59
C ARG A 196 -17.23 -6.50 -5.02
N GLN A 197 -16.33 -7.24 -5.68
CA GLN A 197 -16.01 -7.09 -7.11
C GLN A 197 -17.24 -7.20 -8.03
N LYS A 198 -18.33 -7.85 -7.58
CA LYS A 198 -19.60 -7.90 -8.32
C LYS A 198 -20.23 -6.51 -8.53
N GLY A 199 -19.83 -5.50 -7.75
CA GLY A 199 -20.22 -4.09 -7.91
C GLY A 199 -21.67 -3.79 -7.55
N TYR A 200 -22.25 -4.54 -6.61
CA TYR A 200 -23.60 -4.33 -6.08
C TYR A 200 -23.62 -3.92 -4.60
N ASP A 201 -22.47 -3.96 -3.93
CA ASP A 201 -22.32 -3.42 -2.59
C ASP A 201 -21.33 -2.25 -2.57
N THR A 202 -21.86 -1.04 -2.40
CA THR A 202 -21.11 0.21 -2.20
C THR A 202 -21.11 0.64 -0.73
N THR A 203 -21.63 -0.19 0.21
CA THR A 203 -21.63 0.14 1.64
C THR A 203 -20.21 0.45 2.13
N PRO A 204 -20.00 1.59 2.83
CA PRO A 204 -18.69 1.96 3.36
C PRO A 204 -18.10 0.85 4.25
N LEU A 205 -16.82 0.52 4.09
CA LEU A 205 -16.19 -0.60 4.79
C LEU A 205 -14.78 -0.24 5.28
N ALA A 206 -14.60 -0.19 6.59
CA ALA A 206 -13.29 -0.07 7.23
C ALA A 206 -12.73 -1.47 7.56
N ILE A 207 -11.56 -1.78 7.02
CA ILE A 207 -10.81 -3.03 7.26
C ILE A 207 -9.65 -2.68 8.17
N ARG A 208 -9.76 -3.05 9.45
CA ARG A 208 -8.84 -2.69 10.53
C ARG A 208 -7.84 -3.82 10.77
N ILE A 209 -6.61 -3.63 10.32
CA ILE A 209 -5.49 -4.55 10.51
C ILE A 209 -4.88 -4.32 11.89
N ILE A 210 -4.74 -5.38 12.69
CA ILE A 210 -4.20 -5.33 14.05
C ILE A 210 -3.01 -6.28 14.17
N GLY A 211 -1.87 -5.74 14.61
CA GLY A 211 -0.62 -6.48 14.78
C GLY A 211 0.01 -6.93 13.46
N LYS A 212 0.97 -7.85 13.57
CA LYS A 212 1.65 -8.45 12.42
C LYS A 212 0.76 -9.52 11.76
N VAL A 213 0.17 -9.20 10.60
CA VAL A 213 -0.55 -10.16 9.75
C VAL A 213 0.39 -10.61 8.64
N THR A 214 0.69 -11.91 8.58
CA THR A 214 1.60 -12.50 7.60
C THR A 214 0.87 -13.04 6.37
N ALA A 215 1.62 -13.29 5.30
CA ALA A 215 1.09 -13.95 4.11
C ALA A 215 0.59 -15.39 4.38
N ALA A 216 1.11 -16.06 5.41
CA ALA A 216 0.63 -17.37 5.86
C ALA A 216 -0.73 -17.26 6.58
N ASP A 217 -0.94 -16.19 7.37
CA ASP A 217 -2.22 -15.91 8.01
C ASP A 217 -3.31 -15.57 6.98
N LEU A 218 -2.93 -15.01 5.83
CA LEU A 218 -3.77 -14.76 4.66
C LEU A 218 -3.73 -15.91 3.61
N SER A 219 -3.39 -17.13 4.02
CA SER A 219 -3.43 -18.30 3.13
C SER A 219 -4.81 -18.47 2.48
N GLY A 220 -4.85 -18.64 1.16
CA GLY A 220 -6.07 -18.69 0.35
C GLY A 220 -6.84 -17.36 0.21
N GLN A 221 -6.41 -16.28 0.88
CA GLN A 221 -6.99 -14.93 0.80
C GLN A 221 -6.24 -14.01 -0.17
N LEU A 222 -4.93 -14.26 -0.36
CA LEU A 222 -4.10 -13.59 -1.35
C LEU A 222 -4.34 -14.17 -2.76
N ASN A 223 -4.07 -13.37 -3.78
CA ASN A 223 -4.01 -13.85 -5.16
C ASN A 223 -2.73 -14.66 -5.44
N SER A 224 -2.61 -15.22 -6.65
CA SER A 224 -1.47 -16.03 -7.10
C SER A 224 -0.11 -15.31 -7.11
N SER A 225 -0.08 -14.01 -6.87
CA SER A 225 1.13 -13.16 -6.86
C SER A 225 1.41 -12.56 -5.47
N GLY A 226 0.75 -13.05 -4.41
CA GLY A 226 1.00 -12.64 -3.03
C GLY A 226 0.31 -11.33 -2.60
N TYR A 227 -0.68 -10.85 -3.36
CA TYR A 227 -1.39 -9.61 -3.02
C TYR A 227 -2.78 -9.85 -2.43
N LEU A 228 -3.16 -9.03 -1.46
CA LEU A 228 -4.57 -8.80 -1.14
C LEU A 228 -5.15 -7.89 -2.23
N GLN A 229 -6.03 -8.43 -3.07
CA GLN A 229 -6.60 -7.70 -4.20
C GLN A 229 -7.93 -7.02 -3.81
N VAL A 230 -7.96 -5.69 -3.86
CA VAL A 230 -9.21 -4.92 -3.87
C VAL A 230 -9.53 -4.63 -5.33
N LYS A 231 -10.66 -5.16 -5.82
CA LYS A 231 -11.00 -5.02 -7.24
C LYS A 231 -12.43 -4.57 -7.46
N GLY A 232 -12.60 -3.56 -8.31
CA GLY A 232 -13.87 -3.10 -8.85
C GLY A 232 -14.36 -3.94 -10.02
N LYS A 233 -15.60 -3.68 -10.44
CA LYS A 233 -16.25 -4.39 -11.56
C LYS A 233 -15.70 -3.96 -12.92
N ASN A 234 -15.64 -2.64 -13.11
CA ASN A 234 -15.14 -1.90 -14.28
C ASN A 234 -14.32 -0.69 -13.76
N ASN A 235 -13.50 -0.05 -14.59
CA ASN A 235 -12.72 1.16 -14.20
C ASN A 235 -13.54 2.13 -13.33
N TYR A 236 -12.92 2.63 -12.26
CA TYR A 236 -13.49 3.61 -11.32
C TYR A 236 -14.80 3.13 -10.63
N SER A 237 -14.94 1.84 -10.32
CA SER A 237 -16.10 1.33 -9.56
C SER A 237 -16.09 1.84 -8.12
N GLU A 238 -17.19 2.45 -7.66
CA GLU A 238 -17.33 2.91 -6.27
C GLU A 238 -17.14 1.75 -5.27
N MET A 239 -16.08 1.83 -4.45
CA MET A 239 -15.79 0.83 -3.41
C MET A 239 -16.08 1.35 -2.00
N ASN A 240 -15.76 2.62 -1.69
CA ASN A 240 -15.89 3.17 -0.33
C ASN A 240 -15.17 2.32 0.74
N ILE A 241 -13.95 1.85 0.43
CA ILE A 241 -13.15 0.98 1.31
C ILE A 241 -12.00 1.78 1.93
N THR A 242 -11.82 1.65 3.24
CA THR A 242 -10.57 2.02 3.92
C THR A 242 -9.89 0.76 4.42
N ILE A 243 -8.60 0.59 4.15
CA ILE A 243 -7.74 -0.39 4.80
C ILE A 243 -6.81 0.38 5.74
N GLU A 244 -6.96 0.18 7.05
CA GLU A 244 -6.21 0.92 8.06
C GLU A 244 -5.53 0.00 9.07
N GLY A 245 -4.28 0.28 9.41
CA GLY A 245 -3.61 -0.31 10.56
C GLY A 245 -4.03 0.36 11.87
N ILE A 246 -4.04 -0.38 12.97
CA ILE A 246 -4.44 0.13 14.30
C ILE A 246 -3.20 0.22 15.22
N GLY A 247 -2.94 1.40 15.79
CA GLY A 247 -1.77 1.68 16.64
C GLY A 247 -0.44 1.73 15.90
N ARG A 248 0.63 1.27 16.58
CA ARG A 248 2.04 1.37 16.14
C ARG A 248 2.55 0.12 15.42
N ASP A 249 1.86 -1.01 15.58
CA ASP A 249 2.36 -2.39 15.40
C ASP A 249 1.62 -3.17 14.29
N ALA A 250 0.76 -2.51 13.50
CA ALA A 250 0.04 -3.12 12.40
C ALA A 250 0.94 -3.29 11.16
N TYR A 251 1.03 -4.52 10.64
CA TYR A 251 1.83 -4.84 9.45
C TYR A 251 1.12 -5.74 8.43
N ALA A 252 1.37 -5.43 7.15
CA ALA A 252 1.33 -6.38 6.05
C ALA A 252 2.73 -6.98 5.87
N TYR A 253 2.91 -8.26 6.20
CA TYR A 253 4.22 -8.92 6.23
C TYR A 253 4.29 -10.12 5.29
N GLY A 254 5.09 -10.02 4.22
CA GLY A 254 5.16 -11.04 3.16
C GLY A 254 4.11 -10.88 2.06
N TRP A 255 3.28 -9.82 2.11
CA TRP A 255 2.19 -9.56 1.17
C TRP A 255 2.01 -8.06 0.94
N GLY A 256 1.42 -7.70 -0.21
CA GLY A 256 1.16 -6.31 -0.61
C GLY A 256 -0.30 -6.08 -1.00
N LEU A 257 -0.63 -4.84 -1.36
CA LEU A 257 -1.96 -4.43 -1.80
C LEU A 257 -2.01 -4.25 -3.33
N LEU A 258 -3.07 -4.77 -3.96
CA LEU A 258 -3.29 -4.65 -5.40
C LEU A 258 -4.69 -4.07 -5.67
N LEU A 259 -4.72 -2.80 -6.07
CA LEU A 259 -5.92 -2.02 -6.32
C LEU A 259 -6.18 -2.02 -7.84
N ARG A 260 -7.32 -2.59 -8.25
CA ARG A 260 -7.75 -2.64 -9.65
C ARG A 260 -9.17 -2.11 -9.80
N TYR A 261 -9.38 -1.21 -10.73
CA TYR A 261 -10.69 -0.68 -11.10
C TYR A 261 -11.46 0.00 -9.95
N VAL A 262 -10.77 0.44 -8.89
CA VAL A 262 -11.42 0.97 -7.67
C VAL A 262 -11.75 2.47 -7.77
N GLY A 263 -12.72 2.90 -6.97
CA GLY A 263 -13.17 4.28 -6.82
C GLY A 263 -13.40 4.61 -5.34
N ASN A 264 -12.80 5.71 -4.85
CA ASN A 264 -12.80 6.11 -3.44
C ASN A 264 -12.28 4.99 -2.50
N VAL A 265 -10.95 4.87 -2.43
CA VAL A 265 -10.25 3.89 -1.57
C VAL A 265 -9.11 4.55 -0.79
N GLU A 266 -9.00 4.22 0.50
CA GLU A 266 -8.02 4.74 1.44
C GLU A 266 -7.14 3.59 1.98
N VAL A 267 -5.83 3.81 2.06
CA VAL A 267 -4.82 2.84 2.57
C VAL A 267 -3.91 3.57 3.56
N ARG A 268 -4.01 3.24 4.85
CA ARG A 268 -3.36 4.05 5.90
C ARG A 268 -2.82 3.30 7.12
N ASN A 269 -1.82 3.90 7.77
CA ASN A 269 -1.25 3.43 9.04
C ASN A 269 -0.74 1.96 9.03
N LEU A 270 -0.28 1.46 7.89
CA LEU A 270 0.30 0.11 7.74
C LEU A 270 1.83 0.15 7.66
N GLY A 271 2.50 -0.84 8.26
CA GLY A 271 3.88 -1.18 7.91
C GLY A 271 3.88 -2.27 6.83
N LEU A 272 4.48 -2.00 5.67
CA LEU A 272 4.57 -2.95 4.56
C LEU A 272 6.01 -3.50 4.48
N MET A 273 6.18 -4.79 4.80
CA MET A 273 7.47 -5.48 4.86
C MET A 273 7.45 -6.74 4.01
N LEU A 274 8.48 -6.94 3.19
CA LEU A 274 8.68 -8.16 2.37
C LEU A 274 7.48 -8.47 1.45
N PHE A 275 6.78 -7.42 0.99
CA PHE A 275 5.74 -7.50 -0.04
C PHE A 275 6.30 -8.10 -1.36
N PRO A 276 5.46 -8.53 -2.32
CA PRO A 276 5.90 -9.09 -3.60
C PRO A 276 6.51 -8.01 -4.53
N ASP A 277 5.99 -7.83 -5.75
CA ASP A 277 6.54 -6.90 -6.76
C ASP A 277 6.47 -5.43 -6.27
N ASP A 278 5.26 -4.99 -5.94
CA ASP A 278 4.91 -3.65 -5.45
C ASP A 278 4.40 -3.77 -3.99
N GLY A 279 4.65 -2.75 -3.15
CA GLY A 279 4.03 -2.64 -1.82
C GLY A 279 2.53 -2.31 -1.90
N VAL A 280 2.21 -1.23 -2.63
CA VAL A 280 0.84 -0.85 -3.02
C VAL A 280 0.81 -0.60 -4.53
N SER A 281 0.21 -1.53 -5.27
CA SER A 281 0.05 -1.45 -6.72
C SER A 281 -1.32 -0.93 -7.12
N MET A 282 -1.37 0.07 -7.99
CA MET A 282 -2.59 0.65 -8.57
C MET A 282 -2.54 0.47 -10.09
N ASP A 283 -2.68 -0.77 -10.56
CA ASP A 283 -2.22 -1.17 -11.90
C ASP A 283 -3.29 -1.25 -13.00
N SER A 284 -4.53 -0.78 -12.75
CA SER A 284 -5.57 -0.63 -13.78
C SER A 284 -6.73 0.26 -13.35
N GLY A 285 -6.95 1.38 -14.03
CA GLY A 285 -8.23 2.10 -14.04
C GLY A 285 -8.79 2.50 -12.67
N ASN A 286 -7.94 2.94 -11.75
CA ASN A 286 -8.32 3.37 -10.40
C ASN A 286 -8.60 4.89 -10.33
N ALA A 287 -9.52 5.31 -9.47
CA ALA A 287 -9.83 6.73 -9.22
C ALA A 287 -9.99 7.04 -7.72
N ASN A 288 -9.61 8.25 -7.31
CA ASN A 288 -9.76 8.72 -5.93
C ASN A 288 -9.16 7.74 -4.92
N VAL A 289 -7.87 7.43 -5.07
CA VAL A 289 -7.14 6.59 -4.12
C VAL A 289 -6.23 7.45 -3.27
N TRP A 290 -6.26 7.23 -1.95
CA TRP A 290 -5.38 7.89 -0.99
C TRP A 290 -4.52 6.84 -0.27
N VAL A 291 -3.19 6.94 -0.44
CA VAL A 291 -2.21 6.08 0.26
C VAL A 291 -1.42 6.97 1.19
N HIS A 292 -1.62 6.86 2.50
CA HIS A 292 -0.99 7.79 3.45
C HIS A 292 -0.64 7.25 4.83
N ASN A 293 0.34 7.88 5.49
CA ASN A 293 0.78 7.48 6.83
C ASN A 293 1.21 6.00 6.93
N ASN A 294 1.79 5.44 5.87
CA ASN A 294 2.33 4.08 5.86
C ASN A 294 3.86 4.09 5.96
N ASP A 295 4.44 3.05 6.56
CA ASP A 295 5.87 2.75 6.48
C ASP A 295 6.09 1.69 5.41
N LEU A 296 6.87 1.99 4.38
CA LEU A 296 7.21 1.07 3.29
C LEU A 296 8.68 0.69 3.42
N PHE A 297 8.93 -0.57 3.79
CA PHE A 297 10.25 -1.15 3.92
C PHE A 297 10.66 -1.91 2.63
N TYR A 298 11.75 -2.67 2.65
CA TYR A 298 12.10 -3.55 1.53
C TYR A 298 10.98 -4.53 1.17
N GLY A 299 10.78 -4.70 -0.14
CA GLY A 299 10.05 -5.83 -0.71
C GLY A 299 10.84 -7.13 -0.67
N ALA A 300 10.25 -8.20 -1.21
CA ALA A 300 10.98 -9.42 -1.51
C ALA A 300 11.93 -9.19 -2.70
N ALA A 301 13.07 -9.86 -2.72
CA ALA A 301 13.98 -9.74 -3.85
C ALA A 301 13.35 -10.31 -5.13
N GLY A 302 13.29 -9.50 -6.18
CA GLY A 302 12.75 -9.88 -7.48
C GLY A 302 13.71 -10.71 -8.34
N GLY A 303 13.41 -10.81 -9.64
CA GLY A 303 14.22 -11.54 -10.61
C GLY A 303 15.39 -10.72 -11.19
N ASP A 304 15.23 -9.40 -11.30
CA ASP A 304 16.23 -8.51 -11.89
C ASP A 304 17.25 -8.00 -10.85
N ALA A 305 18.47 -7.68 -11.32
CA ALA A 305 19.57 -7.27 -10.45
C ALA A 305 19.32 -5.95 -9.67
N ASP A 306 18.40 -5.10 -10.15
CA ASP A 306 17.99 -3.87 -9.45
C ASP A 306 16.78 -4.10 -8.50
N GLN A 307 16.24 -5.31 -8.42
CA GLN A 307 15.11 -5.69 -7.56
C GLN A 307 15.54 -6.25 -6.18
N ALA A 308 16.80 -6.08 -5.78
CA ALA A 308 17.31 -6.58 -4.49
C ALA A 308 16.60 -5.98 -3.25
N LYS A 309 15.95 -4.82 -3.41
CA LYS A 309 15.16 -4.09 -2.40
C LYS A 309 13.63 -4.24 -2.61
N GLY A 310 13.17 -5.04 -3.57
CA GLY A 310 11.81 -5.04 -4.15
C GLY A 310 11.79 -4.49 -5.59
N ASP A 311 10.66 -4.60 -6.33
CA ASP A 311 10.44 -3.74 -7.50
C ASP A 311 9.88 -2.39 -7.03
N GLY A 312 8.62 -2.05 -7.33
CA GLY A 312 8.00 -0.81 -6.87
C GLY A 312 7.69 -0.81 -5.37
N SER A 313 7.40 0.37 -4.80
CA SER A 313 6.85 0.50 -3.44
C SER A 313 5.43 1.05 -3.44
N THR A 314 5.17 2.07 -4.27
CA THR A 314 3.83 2.62 -4.51
C THR A 314 3.71 3.04 -5.97
N ASP A 315 3.18 2.15 -6.79
CA ASP A 315 3.16 2.28 -8.25
C ASP A 315 1.73 2.51 -8.77
N LEU A 316 1.55 3.43 -9.71
CA LEU A 316 0.29 3.64 -10.42
C LEU A 316 0.48 3.54 -11.94
N LYS A 317 -0.31 2.67 -12.56
CA LYS A 317 -0.19 2.22 -13.96
C LYS A 317 -1.58 2.15 -14.61
N ASN A 318 -1.62 2.13 -15.94
CA ASN A 318 -2.78 1.77 -16.79
C ASN A 318 -4.07 2.56 -16.48
N GLY A 319 -4.02 3.89 -16.61
CA GLY A 319 -5.19 4.76 -16.47
C GLY A 319 -5.68 4.96 -15.03
N SER A 320 -4.84 4.74 -14.03
CA SER A 320 -5.12 5.12 -12.64
C SER A 320 -4.88 6.62 -12.45
N SER A 321 -5.90 7.38 -12.02
CA SER A 321 -5.92 8.85 -12.01
C SER A 321 -6.57 9.40 -10.74
N TYR A 322 -6.39 10.69 -10.44
CA TYR A 322 -6.84 11.33 -9.20
C TYR A 322 -6.36 10.57 -7.95
N ILE A 323 -5.06 10.34 -7.89
CA ILE A 323 -4.38 9.60 -6.82
C ILE A 323 -3.63 10.59 -5.91
N THR A 324 -3.68 10.39 -4.59
CA THR A 324 -2.84 11.12 -3.62
C THR A 324 -2.00 10.13 -2.82
N ILE A 325 -0.69 10.36 -2.77
CA ILE A 325 0.29 9.58 -1.98
C ILE A 325 0.95 10.55 -1.01
N SER A 326 0.68 10.45 0.30
CA SER A 326 1.16 11.46 1.25
C SER A 326 1.50 11.00 2.65
N TYR A 327 2.43 11.68 3.31
CA TYR A 327 2.89 11.32 4.67
C TYR A 327 3.36 9.85 4.78
N ASN A 328 3.81 9.20 3.71
CA ASN A 328 4.41 7.85 3.80
C ASN A 328 5.92 7.97 4.04
N HIS A 329 6.49 6.98 4.74
CA HIS A 329 7.93 6.87 4.97
C HIS A 329 8.45 5.67 4.17
N TYR A 330 9.26 5.95 3.15
CA TYR A 330 9.92 4.95 2.32
C TYR A 330 11.31 4.70 2.89
N TRP A 331 11.50 3.55 3.54
CA TRP A 331 12.74 3.15 4.21
C TRP A 331 13.65 2.41 3.22
N ASP A 332 14.64 3.12 2.68
CA ASP A 332 15.63 2.60 1.73
C ASP A 332 15.00 1.89 0.50
N SER A 333 13.99 2.51 -0.12
CA SER A 333 13.34 1.95 -1.31
C SER A 333 14.27 2.02 -2.53
N GLY A 334 14.49 0.89 -3.22
CA GLY A 334 15.26 0.88 -4.46
C GLY A 334 14.55 1.62 -5.61
N LYS A 335 13.22 1.50 -5.66
CA LYS A 335 12.33 2.04 -6.71
C LYS A 335 11.01 2.42 -6.05
N SER A 336 10.90 3.67 -5.59
CA SER A 336 9.75 4.10 -4.78
C SER A 336 8.44 4.05 -5.58
N SER A 337 8.34 4.80 -6.68
CA SER A 337 7.07 5.03 -7.37
C SER A 337 7.21 5.25 -8.87
N LEU A 338 6.70 4.29 -9.65
CA LEU A 338 6.36 4.49 -11.06
C LEU A 338 5.00 5.20 -11.19
N VAL A 339 4.96 6.23 -12.01
CA VAL A 339 3.74 6.96 -12.40
C VAL A 339 3.60 6.83 -13.90
N GLY A 340 2.91 5.78 -14.34
CA GLY A 340 2.66 5.48 -15.74
C GLY A 340 3.69 4.56 -16.39
N LEU A 341 3.20 3.78 -17.36
CA LEU A 341 3.96 2.82 -18.17
C LEU A 341 3.70 3.02 -19.67
N THR A 342 2.44 2.93 -20.11
CA THR A 342 2.02 3.02 -21.53
C THR A 342 0.62 3.65 -21.70
N GLU A 343 0.30 4.67 -20.90
CA GLU A 343 -1.03 5.27 -20.90
C GLU A 343 -1.30 6.08 -22.19
N PRO A 344 -2.50 5.97 -22.80
CA PRO A 344 -2.81 6.65 -24.05
C PRO A 344 -3.21 8.14 -23.87
N SER A 345 -3.31 8.61 -22.63
CA SER A 345 -3.83 9.93 -22.28
C SER A 345 -3.33 10.40 -20.91
N GLU A 346 -3.34 11.71 -20.70
CA GLU A 346 -3.03 12.36 -19.41
C GLU A 346 -3.87 11.79 -18.25
N PHE A 347 -3.24 11.76 -17.07
CA PHE A 347 -3.85 11.40 -15.79
C PHE A 347 -3.15 12.15 -14.64
N TYR A 348 -3.77 12.17 -13.45
CA TYR A 348 -3.39 13.09 -12.37
C TYR A 348 -2.96 12.39 -11.08
N ALA A 349 -1.88 12.86 -10.46
CA ALA A 349 -1.41 12.38 -9.15
C ALA A 349 -0.78 13.48 -8.27
N THR A 350 -0.88 13.33 -6.95
CA THR A 350 -0.20 14.21 -5.98
C THR A 350 0.71 13.41 -5.06
N PHE A 351 1.92 13.91 -4.83
CA PHE A 351 2.84 13.42 -3.82
C PHE A 351 3.11 14.54 -2.80
N HIS A 352 2.72 14.38 -1.53
CA HIS A 352 3.03 15.39 -0.51
C HIS A 352 3.47 14.87 0.86
N HIS A 353 4.43 15.56 1.48
CA HIS A 353 4.92 15.25 2.83
C HIS A 353 5.45 13.81 3.03
N ASN A 354 5.80 13.11 1.96
CA ASN A 354 6.46 11.80 2.08
C ASN A 354 7.93 11.99 2.48
N TRP A 355 8.44 11.05 3.27
CA TRP A 355 9.88 10.90 3.53
C TRP A 355 10.42 9.82 2.62
N PHE A 356 11.29 10.19 1.68
CA PHE A 356 12.07 9.27 0.88
C PHE A 356 13.44 9.13 1.55
N ASP A 357 13.54 8.15 2.45
CA ASP A 357 14.65 7.99 3.40
C ASP A 357 15.69 7.01 2.81
N HIS A 358 16.88 7.53 2.47
CA HIS A 358 18.02 6.85 1.85
C HIS A 358 17.68 5.99 0.61
N SER A 359 16.56 6.30 -0.05
CA SER A 359 15.98 5.53 -1.16
C SER A 359 16.66 5.84 -2.50
N ASP A 360 16.82 4.87 -3.42
CA ASP A 360 17.63 5.11 -4.62
C ASP A 360 16.94 6.00 -5.67
N SER A 361 15.73 5.63 -6.09
CA SER A 361 15.17 6.09 -7.37
C SER A 361 13.64 6.09 -7.48
N ARG A 362 13.14 6.76 -8.53
CA ARG A 362 11.72 6.87 -8.91
C ARG A 362 10.88 7.60 -7.84
N HIS A 363 11.12 8.89 -7.61
CA HIS A 363 10.43 9.67 -6.58
C HIS A 363 9.58 10.86 -7.10
N PRO A 364 8.69 10.70 -8.11
CA PRO A 364 8.37 9.49 -8.88
C PRO A 364 9.20 9.39 -10.18
N ARG A 365 9.10 8.28 -10.92
CA ARG A 365 9.41 8.24 -12.37
C ARG A 365 8.12 8.34 -13.16
N ILE A 366 7.97 9.41 -13.94
CA ILE A 366 6.69 9.86 -14.51
C ILE A 366 6.67 9.64 -16.03
N ARG A 367 5.53 9.15 -16.54
CA ARG A 367 5.15 9.05 -17.96
C ARG A 367 3.74 9.57 -18.16
N VAL A 368 3.53 10.43 -19.17
CA VAL A 368 2.22 10.95 -19.63
C VAL A 368 1.39 11.76 -18.60
N ALA A 369 1.62 11.59 -17.30
CA ALA A 369 0.85 12.20 -16.22
C ALA A 369 1.19 13.67 -15.95
N SER A 370 0.23 14.36 -15.33
CA SER A 370 0.40 15.63 -14.63
C SER A 370 0.50 15.39 -13.12
N VAL A 371 1.66 15.68 -12.52
CA VAL A 371 1.96 15.33 -11.13
C VAL A 371 2.36 16.55 -10.30
N HIS A 372 1.66 16.80 -9.20
CA HIS A 372 2.03 17.84 -8.24
C HIS A 372 2.77 17.22 -7.07
N ILE A 373 4.02 17.65 -6.85
CA ILE A 373 4.98 17.07 -5.92
C ILE A 373 5.39 18.20 -4.97
N TYR A 374 4.86 18.21 -3.75
CA TYR A 374 5.13 19.32 -2.82
C TYR A 374 5.41 18.89 -1.39
N ASN A 375 6.26 19.64 -0.69
CA ASN A 375 6.62 19.40 0.71
C ASN A 375 7.16 18.00 1.04
N ASN A 376 7.66 17.23 0.06
CA ASN A 376 8.31 15.95 0.34
C ASN A 376 9.76 16.19 0.80
N TYR A 377 10.29 15.26 1.59
CA TYR A 377 11.68 15.25 2.02
C TYR A 377 12.42 14.12 1.34
N PHE A 378 13.40 14.48 0.52
CA PHE A 378 14.25 13.59 -0.25
C PHE A 378 15.61 13.53 0.45
N ASP A 379 15.90 12.41 1.12
CA ASP A 379 16.88 12.34 2.19
C ASP A 379 17.95 11.28 1.88
N GLY A 380 19.08 11.67 1.26
CA GLY A 380 20.14 10.73 0.87
C GLY A 380 19.82 9.90 -0.38
N ILE A 381 19.23 10.52 -1.41
CA ILE A 381 18.77 9.81 -2.62
C ILE A 381 19.94 9.41 -3.52
N SER A 382 20.29 8.12 -3.54
CA SER A 382 21.55 7.61 -4.13
C SER A 382 21.61 7.56 -5.66
N LYS A 383 20.46 7.58 -6.36
CA LYS A 383 20.38 7.71 -7.84
C LYS A 383 19.68 9.01 -8.25
N TYR A 384 18.34 9.10 -8.13
CA TYR A 384 17.59 10.31 -8.52
C TYR A 384 16.23 10.48 -7.82
N GLY A 385 15.81 11.74 -7.68
CA GLY A 385 14.51 12.13 -7.14
C GLY A 385 13.40 12.05 -8.18
N VAL A 386 12.93 13.20 -8.65
CA VAL A 386 11.84 13.32 -9.64
C VAL A 386 12.39 13.06 -11.05
N GLY A 387 12.00 11.94 -11.65
CA GLY A 387 12.41 11.57 -13.02
C GLY A 387 11.27 11.74 -14.02
N MET A 388 11.50 12.47 -15.10
CA MET A 388 10.46 12.85 -16.06
C MET A 388 10.70 12.29 -17.47
N THR A 389 9.75 11.49 -17.95
CA THR A 389 9.83 10.71 -19.18
C THR A 389 8.49 10.72 -19.95
N SER A 390 8.48 10.24 -21.20
CA SER A 390 7.31 10.04 -22.06
C SER A 390 6.27 11.17 -22.00
N GLY A 391 6.72 12.41 -22.17
CA GLY A 391 5.84 13.57 -22.34
C GLY A 391 5.02 14.02 -21.13
N GLY A 392 5.30 13.53 -19.90
CA GLY A 392 4.61 14.00 -18.69
C GLY A 392 4.93 15.46 -18.31
N SER A 393 4.22 15.96 -17.29
CA SER A 393 4.45 17.28 -16.68
C SER A 393 4.47 17.18 -15.15
N ALA A 394 5.50 17.74 -14.51
CA ALA A 394 5.62 17.74 -13.05
C ALA A 394 5.75 19.15 -12.49
N PHE A 395 4.96 19.47 -11.47
CA PHE A 395 5.15 20.67 -10.64
C PHE A 395 5.83 20.27 -9.33
N VAL A 396 7.08 20.67 -9.16
CA VAL A 396 7.92 20.36 -7.99
C VAL A 396 8.03 21.62 -7.13
N GLU A 397 7.25 21.67 -6.04
CA GLU A 397 6.98 22.87 -5.22
C GLU A 397 7.42 22.69 -3.76
N SER A 398 8.26 23.59 -3.21
CA SER A 398 8.57 23.64 -1.77
C SER A 398 9.10 22.33 -1.14
N ASN A 399 9.73 21.45 -1.93
CA ASN A 399 10.34 20.21 -1.41
C ASN A 399 11.74 20.48 -0.84
N VAL A 400 12.21 19.61 0.06
CA VAL A 400 13.57 19.64 0.58
C VAL A 400 14.35 18.42 0.06
N PHE A 401 15.48 18.67 -0.57
CA PHE A 401 16.42 17.66 -1.06
C PHE A 401 17.75 17.77 -0.29
N ARG A 402 18.05 16.81 0.57
CA ARG A 402 19.35 16.65 1.24
C ARG A 402 20.11 15.50 0.59
N ASN A 403 21.29 15.79 0.05
CA ASN A 403 22.21 14.82 -0.55
C ASN A 403 21.55 13.91 -1.61
N ALA A 404 20.46 14.39 -2.23
CA ALA A 404 19.84 13.72 -3.37
C ALA A 404 20.72 13.94 -4.61
N LYS A 405 21.38 12.86 -5.07
CA LYS A 405 22.42 12.92 -6.10
C LYS A 405 21.98 13.70 -7.33
N TYR A 406 20.82 13.36 -7.89
CA TYR A 406 20.15 14.10 -8.96
C TYR A 406 18.70 14.42 -8.52
N PRO A 407 18.41 15.62 -7.97
CA PRO A 407 17.09 15.96 -7.39
C PRO A 407 15.92 15.86 -8.37
N MET A 408 16.17 16.29 -9.60
CA MET A 408 15.25 16.30 -10.73
C MET A 408 16.04 15.88 -11.98
N MET A 409 15.42 15.14 -12.90
CA MET A 409 16.00 14.79 -14.20
C MET A 409 14.92 14.66 -15.28
N ILE A 410 15.27 15.00 -16.53
CA ILE A 410 14.45 14.73 -17.72
C ILE A 410 15.24 13.79 -18.65
N SER A 411 14.57 12.78 -19.22
CA SER A 411 15.19 11.80 -20.11
C SER A 411 15.89 12.42 -21.33
N LEU A 412 17.09 11.92 -21.65
CA LEU A 412 17.91 12.30 -22.80
C LEU A 412 18.38 13.77 -22.83
N GLN A 413 18.38 14.45 -21.68
CA GLN A 413 18.83 15.85 -21.55
C GLN A 413 19.33 16.17 -20.13
N GLY A 414 19.81 17.40 -19.94
CA GLY A 414 20.24 17.90 -18.63
C GLY A 414 21.32 16.99 -18.03
N THR A 415 21.09 16.58 -16.79
CA THR A 415 21.94 15.65 -16.05
C THR A 415 21.99 14.25 -16.68
N ASP A 416 20.90 13.79 -17.31
CA ASP A 416 20.84 12.45 -17.93
C ASP A 416 21.83 12.32 -19.11
N ALA A 417 22.06 13.44 -19.82
CA ALA A 417 22.98 13.54 -20.94
C ALA A 417 24.45 13.79 -20.55
N LEU A 418 24.79 13.82 -19.25
CA LEU A 418 26.19 13.99 -18.78
C LEU A 418 26.95 12.65 -18.60
N GLY A 419 26.27 11.51 -18.72
CA GLY A 419 26.85 10.18 -18.52
C GLY A 419 26.29 9.15 -19.50
N GLU A 420 26.25 7.89 -19.09
CA GLU A 420 25.77 6.76 -19.92
C GLU A 420 24.22 6.71 -20.07
N GLY A 421 23.50 7.65 -19.44
CA GLY A 421 22.03 7.66 -19.34
C GLY A 421 21.51 6.88 -18.13
N THR A 422 20.39 7.34 -17.56
CA THR A 422 19.69 6.73 -16.41
C THR A 422 18.30 6.21 -16.79
N PHE A 423 17.67 6.81 -17.80
CA PHE A 423 16.38 6.39 -18.32
C PHE A 423 16.51 5.42 -19.50
N SER A 424 15.40 4.83 -19.93
CA SER A 424 15.36 3.70 -20.87
C SER A 424 15.30 4.16 -22.33
N GLY A 425 15.94 5.30 -22.64
CA GLY A 425 15.90 5.93 -23.96
C GLY A 425 14.55 6.56 -24.33
N GLU A 426 13.65 6.78 -23.37
CA GLU A 426 12.36 7.43 -23.64
C GLU A 426 12.53 8.91 -23.99
N ASN A 427 11.57 9.48 -24.73
CA ASN A 427 11.44 10.94 -24.86
C ASN A 427 11.30 11.60 -23.48
N GLY A 428 11.70 12.86 -23.36
CA GLY A 428 11.51 13.64 -22.14
C GLY A 428 10.05 14.04 -21.91
N GLY A 429 9.75 14.45 -20.69
CA GLY A 429 8.63 15.34 -20.38
C GLY A 429 9.16 16.69 -19.89
N MET A 430 8.40 17.42 -19.06
CA MET A 430 8.86 18.71 -18.51
C MET A 430 8.65 18.82 -16.99
N ILE A 431 9.60 19.47 -16.32
CA ILE A 431 9.55 19.77 -14.88
C ILE A 431 9.51 21.29 -14.67
N LYS A 432 8.49 21.78 -13.96
CA LYS A 432 8.40 23.12 -13.39
C LYS A 432 8.85 23.05 -11.93
N ALA A 433 9.90 23.78 -11.57
CA ALA A 433 10.43 23.85 -10.21
C ALA A 433 10.09 25.19 -9.55
N TYR A 434 9.70 25.18 -8.28
CA TYR A 434 9.43 26.37 -7.47
C TYR A 434 9.80 26.15 -6.01
N ASN A 435 10.49 27.12 -5.39
CA ASN A 435 10.73 27.19 -3.94
C ASN A 435 11.39 25.96 -3.26
N ASN A 436 12.02 25.06 -4.03
CA ASN A 436 12.66 23.86 -3.46
C ASN A 436 14.01 24.21 -2.81
N GLN A 437 14.29 23.62 -1.65
CA GLN A 437 15.59 23.68 -0.99
C GLN A 437 16.42 22.48 -1.44
N VAL A 438 17.62 22.72 -1.99
CA VAL A 438 18.51 21.68 -2.51
C VAL A 438 19.89 21.83 -1.86
N THR A 439 20.40 20.73 -1.30
CA THR A 439 21.73 20.67 -0.66
C THR A 439 22.41 19.35 -1.03
N GLY A 440 23.73 19.39 -1.28
CA GLY A 440 24.54 18.20 -1.57
C GLY A 440 24.23 17.45 -2.87
N ALA A 441 23.48 18.05 -3.80
CA ALA A 441 23.23 17.47 -5.13
C ALA A 441 24.52 17.40 -5.96
N ALA A 442 24.72 16.30 -6.68
CA ALA A 442 25.85 16.13 -7.60
C ALA A 442 25.59 16.83 -8.95
N SER A 443 24.34 16.85 -9.42
CA SER A 443 23.94 17.63 -10.59
C SER A 443 22.48 18.10 -10.51
N LEU A 444 22.24 19.34 -10.94
CA LEU A 444 20.94 19.94 -11.18
C LEU A 444 21.10 21.14 -12.13
N ILE A 445 20.59 21.04 -13.35
CA ILE A 445 20.68 22.07 -14.39
C ILE A 445 19.31 22.73 -14.58
N TYR A 446 19.22 24.05 -14.43
CA TYR A 446 18.00 24.80 -14.77
C TYR A 446 18.05 25.37 -16.19
N ALA A 447 16.89 25.43 -16.85
CA ALA A 447 16.74 26.00 -18.19
C ALA A 447 17.09 27.50 -18.25
N ASN A 448 16.85 28.22 -17.16
CA ASN A 448 16.75 29.68 -17.09
C ASN A 448 17.46 30.31 -15.89
N SER A 449 18.16 29.52 -15.05
CA SER A 449 18.84 30.01 -13.84
C SER A 449 20.22 29.38 -13.62
N GLY A 450 21.17 30.16 -13.13
CA GLY A 450 22.48 29.70 -12.66
C GLY A 450 22.49 29.20 -11.21
N THR A 451 21.32 29.12 -10.54
CA THR A 451 21.18 28.66 -9.15
C THR A 451 21.10 27.14 -9.00
N GLY A 452 21.54 26.39 -10.01
CA GLY A 452 21.71 24.94 -9.95
C GLY A 452 23.13 24.56 -9.52
N THR A 453 23.59 23.36 -9.88
CA THR A 453 25.01 22.98 -9.76
C THR A 453 25.86 23.47 -10.94
N ALA A 454 25.20 23.96 -12.00
CA ALA A 454 25.83 24.43 -13.23
C ALA A 454 25.14 25.71 -13.77
N ALA A 455 25.73 26.30 -14.81
CA ALA A 455 25.14 27.43 -15.52
C ALA A 455 23.82 27.07 -16.21
N ALA A 456 22.96 28.06 -16.42
CA ALA A 456 21.69 27.91 -17.11
C ALA A 456 21.88 27.35 -18.54
N ASN A 457 21.06 26.39 -18.94
CA ASN A 457 21.10 25.80 -20.28
C ASN A 457 19.70 25.68 -20.87
N ALA A 458 19.33 26.60 -21.78
CA ALA A 458 17.98 26.66 -22.36
C ALA A 458 17.58 25.46 -23.25
N THR A 459 18.55 24.59 -23.60
CA THR A 459 18.34 23.47 -24.55
C THR A 459 18.44 22.10 -23.88
N SER A 460 19.25 21.96 -22.82
CA SER A 460 19.49 20.68 -22.14
C SER A 460 19.56 20.90 -20.63
N PHE A 461 18.46 20.62 -19.94
CA PHE A 461 18.21 20.97 -18.53
C PHE A 461 17.36 19.92 -17.82
N ASP A 462 17.33 19.97 -16.50
CA ASP A 462 16.51 19.08 -15.66
C ASP A 462 15.17 19.71 -15.24
N ALA A 463 15.11 21.04 -15.11
CA ALA A 463 13.86 21.75 -14.81
C ALA A 463 13.86 23.21 -15.31
N TYR A 464 12.67 23.80 -15.43
CA TYR A 464 12.48 25.25 -15.55
C TYR A 464 12.15 25.84 -14.17
N LEU A 465 12.90 26.83 -13.70
CA LEU A 465 12.72 27.45 -12.38
C LEU A 465 11.82 28.68 -12.48
N VAL A 466 10.66 28.68 -11.83
CA VAL A 466 9.77 29.85 -11.77
C VAL A 466 10.00 30.71 -10.52
N SER A 467 9.68 32.00 -10.62
CA SER A 467 9.78 32.98 -9.52
C SER A 467 8.55 33.00 -8.60
N SER A 468 7.40 32.47 -9.05
CA SER A 468 6.17 32.38 -8.26
C SER A 468 5.36 31.13 -8.61
N ARG A 469 4.54 30.64 -7.66
CA ARG A 469 3.67 29.46 -7.84
C ARG A 469 2.85 29.52 -9.13
N SER A 470 2.24 30.67 -9.42
CA SER A 470 1.31 30.89 -10.54
C SER A 470 1.97 31.28 -11.86
N GLU A 471 3.30 31.43 -11.91
CA GLU A 471 4.02 31.69 -13.16
C GLU A 471 3.96 30.47 -14.08
N THR A 472 3.70 30.68 -15.36
CA THR A 472 3.66 29.62 -16.37
C THR A 472 5.02 29.40 -17.01
N VAL A 473 5.36 28.14 -17.32
CA VAL A 473 6.55 27.81 -18.11
C VAL A 473 6.27 28.20 -19.57
N PRO A 474 7.11 29.03 -20.21
CA PRO A 474 6.91 29.41 -21.61
C PRO A 474 7.06 28.19 -22.54
N SER A 475 6.15 28.04 -23.50
CA SER A 475 6.10 26.88 -24.42
C SER A 475 7.27 26.79 -25.42
N SER A 476 8.21 27.75 -25.38
CA SER A 476 9.51 27.67 -26.03
C SER A 476 10.46 26.68 -25.33
N PHE A 477 10.32 26.48 -24.02
CA PHE A 477 11.10 25.51 -23.26
C PHE A 477 10.42 24.15 -23.34
N LYS A 478 11.18 23.16 -23.81
CA LYS A 478 10.67 21.85 -24.23
C LYS A 478 11.66 20.74 -23.92
N ALA A 479 11.16 19.51 -23.84
CA ALA A 479 11.97 18.31 -23.88
C ALA A 479 12.76 18.24 -25.20
N LEU A 480 14.08 18.04 -25.11
CA LEU A 480 15.00 17.91 -26.25
C LEU A 480 14.63 16.69 -27.10
N ALA A 481 14.39 15.55 -26.46
CA ALA A 481 13.79 14.38 -27.07
C ALA A 481 12.26 14.43 -26.95
N GLY A 482 11.55 14.43 -28.09
CA GLY A 482 10.09 14.43 -28.17
C GLY A 482 9.41 15.80 -28.27
N GLY A 483 10.07 16.90 -27.88
CA GLY A 483 9.55 18.27 -28.08
C GLY A 483 8.38 18.68 -27.18
N THR A 484 8.11 17.92 -26.11
CA THR A 484 7.05 18.20 -25.13
C THR A 484 7.28 19.54 -24.42
N ALA A 485 6.30 20.43 -24.44
CA ALA A 485 6.25 21.60 -23.57
C ALA A 485 5.54 21.26 -22.25
N TYR A 486 5.84 22.01 -21.19
CA TYR A 486 5.08 21.91 -19.94
C TYR A 486 3.64 22.41 -20.17
N ASN A 487 2.65 21.62 -19.76
CA ASN A 487 1.24 21.89 -20.05
C ASN A 487 0.62 22.98 -19.16
N ASN A 488 1.28 23.37 -18.06
CA ASN A 488 0.75 24.30 -17.05
C ASN A 488 -0.56 23.82 -16.38
N PHE A 489 -0.68 22.50 -16.15
CA PHE A 489 -1.82 21.89 -15.44
C PHE A 489 -2.09 22.55 -14.08
N ASP A 490 -1.05 22.95 -13.35
CA ASP A 490 -1.15 23.53 -12.01
C ASP A 490 -1.81 24.93 -11.98
N THR A 491 -1.97 25.57 -13.14
CA THR A 491 -2.68 26.85 -13.30
C THR A 491 -4.05 26.70 -13.97
N THR A 492 -4.40 25.51 -14.46
CA THR A 492 -5.57 25.26 -15.32
C THR A 492 -6.50 24.14 -14.80
N VAL A 493 -5.97 23.23 -13.99
CA VAL A 493 -6.69 22.11 -13.36
C VAL A 493 -6.66 22.31 -11.85
N ASN A 494 -7.77 22.02 -11.17
CA ASN A 494 -7.79 22.05 -9.70
C ASN A 494 -7.02 20.84 -9.16
N THR A 495 -5.82 21.08 -8.60
CA THR A 495 -4.96 20.02 -8.04
C THR A 495 -5.45 19.46 -6.71
N GLY A 496 -6.49 20.03 -6.11
CA GLY A 496 -6.88 19.76 -4.72
C GLY A 496 -5.91 20.36 -3.68
N VAL A 497 -4.98 21.24 -4.08
CA VAL A 497 -3.97 21.82 -3.17
C VAL A 497 -4.05 23.34 -3.14
N SER A 498 -4.64 23.88 -2.06
CA SER A 498 -4.61 25.32 -1.80
C SER A 498 -3.19 25.80 -1.49
N ALA A 499 -2.88 27.07 -1.76
CA ALA A 499 -1.57 27.64 -1.41
C ALA A 499 -1.30 27.67 0.10
N ALA A 500 -2.34 27.56 0.95
CA ALA A 500 -2.22 27.47 2.40
C ALA A 500 -1.96 26.04 2.92
N ALA A 501 -2.07 25.02 2.06
CA ALA A 501 -1.70 23.64 2.39
C ALA A 501 -0.21 23.33 2.07
N VAL A 502 0.53 24.32 1.56
CA VAL A 502 1.96 24.23 1.27
C VAL A 502 2.72 24.94 2.39
N ASP A 503 3.27 24.20 3.35
CA ASP A 503 4.18 24.75 4.37
C ASP A 503 5.34 25.53 3.73
N ALA A 504 5.93 26.46 4.50
CA ALA A 504 7.23 27.02 4.16
C ALA A 504 8.30 25.91 4.09
N VAL A 505 9.09 25.90 3.01
CA VAL A 505 10.11 24.87 2.73
C VAL A 505 11.11 24.65 3.88
N SER A 506 11.43 25.69 4.65
CA SER A 506 12.27 25.62 5.85
C SER A 506 11.72 24.71 6.96
N SER A 507 10.41 24.47 6.99
CA SER A 507 9.71 23.65 7.98
C SER A 507 9.46 22.22 7.49
N VAL A 508 9.69 21.93 6.21
CA VAL A 508 9.31 20.66 5.57
C VAL A 508 10.06 19.47 6.15
N GLU A 509 11.38 19.56 6.34
CA GLU A 509 12.14 18.46 6.98
C GLU A 509 11.58 18.12 8.37
N GLN A 510 11.32 19.12 9.20
CA GLN A 510 10.76 18.92 10.54
C GLN A 510 9.34 18.34 10.48
N ASN A 511 8.48 18.89 9.61
CA ASN A 511 7.09 18.44 9.48
C ASN A 511 6.98 17.02 8.92
N VAL A 512 7.86 16.65 7.99
CA VAL A 512 7.91 15.29 7.42
C VAL A 512 8.44 14.29 8.46
N LYS A 513 9.59 14.56 9.10
CA LYS A 513 10.14 13.68 10.16
C LYS A 513 9.22 13.49 11.37
N ALA A 514 8.29 14.43 11.60
CA ALA A 514 7.32 14.36 12.70
C ALA A 514 5.93 13.80 12.33
N LYS A 515 5.62 13.60 11.04
CA LYS A 515 4.25 13.26 10.57
C LYS A 515 4.20 12.16 9.50
N ALA A 516 5.30 11.87 8.82
CA ALA A 516 5.36 10.77 7.87
C ALA A 516 5.44 9.42 8.58
N GLY A 517 5.03 8.36 7.90
CA GLY A 517 4.93 7.03 8.46
C GLY A 517 3.71 6.86 9.37
N ARG A 518 3.74 5.79 10.17
CA ARG A 518 2.66 5.38 11.07
C ARG A 518 2.50 6.27 12.32
N LEU A 519 1.42 6.03 13.07
CA LEU A 519 1.16 6.61 14.39
C LEU A 519 2.41 6.53 15.27
N GLY A 520 2.97 7.69 15.62
CA GLY A 520 4.16 7.81 16.46
C GLY A 520 5.45 7.24 15.86
N GLY A 521 5.54 7.09 14.53
CA GLY A 521 6.68 6.47 13.84
C GLY A 521 6.66 4.94 13.82
N GLY A 522 5.56 4.31 14.25
CA GLY A 522 5.44 2.86 14.35
C GLY A 522 6.21 2.27 15.54
N ASP A 523 6.47 0.95 15.49
CA ASP A 523 7.22 0.18 16.50
C ASP A 523 8.54 -0.44 15.98
N PHE A 524 8.87 -0.20 14.70
CA PHE A 524 10.17 -0.54 14.13
C PHE A 524 11.04 0.72 14.10
N SER A 525 12.32 0.59 14.48
CA SER A 525 13.27 1.70 14.49
C SER A 525 14.57 1.30 13.81
N TRP A 526 15.05 2.19 12.94
CA TRP A 526 16.33 2.08 12.27
C TRP A 526 16.98 3.48 12.21
N THR A 527 18.30 3.52 12.09
CA THR A 527 19.06 4.76 11.91
C THR A 527 20.10 4.52 10.83
N PHE A 528 19.94 5.21 9.69
CA PHE A 528 20.91 5.19 8.61
C PHE A 528 22.23 5.87 9.02
N ASN A 529 23.33 5.41 8.44
CA ASN A 529 24.62 6.05 8.53
C ASN A 529 24.83 6.88 7.28
N ASN A 530 24.37 8.14 7.29
CA ASN A 530 24.38 9.04 6.13
C ASN A 530 25.76 9.09 5.40
N ALA A 531 26.88 8.95 6.14
CA ALA A 531 28.22 8.93 5.54
C ALA A 531 28.52 7.71 4.64
N VAL A 532 27.64 6.71 4.62
CA VAL A 532 27.69 5.50 3.78
C VAL A 532 26.40 5.36 2.96
N ASP A 533 25.25 5.48 3.62
CA ASP A 533 23.95 5.19 3.02
C ASP A 533 23.50 6.27 2.01
N ASP A 534 23.88 7.56 2.16
CA ASP A 534 23.48 8.68 1.25
C ASP A 534 23.79 8.42 -0.24
N VAL A 535 24.82 7.61 -0.49
CA VAL A 535 25.34 7.29 -1.83
C VAL A 535 25.21 5.81 -2.18
N SER A 536 24.65 5.01 -1.27
CA SER A 536 24.50 3.57 -1.44
C SER A 536 23.20 3.24 -2.17
N TYR A 537 23.31 2.42 -3.21
CA TYR A 537 22.17 1.68 -3.77
C TYR A 537 22.31 0.15 -3.57
N ALA A 538 23.29 -0.27 -2.77
CA ALA A 538 23.40 -1.65 -2.34
C ALA A 538 22.32 -1.96 -1.30
N LEU A 539 21.93 -3.23 -1.19
CA LEU A 539 21.05 -3.69 -0.13
C LEU A 539 21.75 -3.56 1.22
N ASN A 540 21.20 -2.76 2.16
CA ASN A 540 21.69 -2.72 3.54
C ASN A 540 21.29 -4.04 4.24
N THR A 541 22.22 -4.98 4.29
CA THR A 541 21.98 -6.35 4.76
C THR A 541 21.61 -6.41 6.24
N ALA A 542 22.04 -5.43 7.04
CA ALA A 542 21.66 -5.31 8.44
C ALA A 542 20.21 -4.83 8.60
N LEU A 543 19.76 -3.85 7.80
CA LEU A 543 18.33 -3.45 7.72
C LEU A 543 17.46 -4.62 7.25
N MET A 544 17.85 -5.33 6.20
CA MET A 544 17.13 -6.53 5.71
C MET A 544 17.07 -7.64 6.78
N SER A 545 18.12 -7.79 7.59
CA SER A 545 18.12 -8.71 8.72
C SER A 545 17.17 -8.26 9.85
N ALA A 546 17.12 -6.97 10.15
CA ALA A 546 16.19 -6.40 11.14
C ALA A 546 14.72 -6.55 10.70
N ILE A 547 14.41 -6.25 9.44
CA ILE A 547 13.08 -6.45 8.83
C ILE A 547 12.66 -7.93 8.93
N ARG A 548 13.55 -8.86 8.57
CA ARG A 548 13.28 -10.32 8.65
C ARG A 548 13.15 -10.84 10.10
N GLY A 549 13.83 -10.21 11.05
CA GLY A 549 13.77 -10.54 12.48
C GLY A 549 12.61 -9.89 13.23
N TYR A 550 11.91 -8.90 12.64
CA TYR A 550 10.87 -8.14 13.31
C TYR A 550 9.78 -9.06 13.90
N THR A 551 9.54 -8.91 15.21
CA THR A 551 8.57 -9.72 15.98
C THR A 551 7.69 -8.79 16.80
N THR A 552 6.38 -8.84 16.54
CA THR A 552 5.40 -8.03 17.27
C THR A 552 5.38 -8.36 18.75
N GLN A 553 5.16 -7.36 19.59
CA GLN A 553 5.01 -7.50 21.04
C GLN A 553 3.55 -7.75 21.47
N LEU A 554 2.61 -7.82 20.50
CA LEU A 554 1.19 -8.07 20.73
C LEU A 554 0.97 -9.51 21.22
N VAL A 555 0.46 -9.65 22.44
CA VAL A 555 0.17 -10.94 23.08
C VAL A 555 -1.26 -11.39 22.78
N SER A 556 -2.23 -10.48 22.85
CA SER A 556 -3.63 -10.78 22.53
C SER A 556 -4.45 -9.54 22.17
N VAL A 557 -5.45 -9.74 21.31
CA VAL A 557 -6.48 -8.74 20.96
C VAL A 557 -7.74 -9.06 21.75
N GLY A 558 -8.39 -8.05 22.33
CA GLY A 558 -9.54 -8.20 23.21
C GLY A 558 -9.24 -7.84 24.65
N GLY A 559 -10.03 -6.92 25.23
CA GLY A 559 -10.08 -6.61 26.65
C GLY A 559 -10.63 -7.75 27.52
N ASN A 560 -11.44 -8.65 26.93
CA ASN A 560 -11.85 -9.96 27.49
C ASN A 560 -12.65 -9.95 28.81
N SER A 561 -13.14 -8.80 29.27
CA SER A 561 -14.12 -8.74 30.37
C SER A 561 -15.44 -9.39 29.95
N GLY A 562 -15.80 -10.50 30.59
CA GLY A 562 -16.85 -11.41 30.14
C GLY A 562 -18.29 -10.91 30.29
N ALA A 563 -18.76 -10.08 29.34
CA ALA A 563 -20.16 -9.95 28.95
C ALA A 563 -20.26 -9.24 27.59
N THR A 564 -20.47 -9.98 26.49
CA THR A 564 -20.66 -9.37 25.16
C THR A 564 -22.14 -9.10 24.91
N PRO A 565 -22.62 -7.83 24.94
CA PRO A 565 -23.83 -7.46 24.23
C PRO A 565 -23.52 -7.52 22.73
N THR A 566 -23.87 -8.63 22.07
CA THR A 566 -23.85 -8.69 20.61
C THR A 566 -24.71 -7.54 20.07
N PRO A 567 -24.22 -6.68 19.17
CA PRO A 567 -25.05 -5.65 18.57
C PRO A 567 -26.11 -6.33 17.70
N THR A 568 -27.33 -6.46 18.24
CA THR A 568 -28.49 -6.99 17.52
C THR A 568 -28.70 -6.15 16.26
N PRO A 569 -28.59 -6.71 15.04
CA PRO A 569 -28.85 -5.94 13.84
C PRO A 569 -30.32 -5.53 13.83
N THR A 570 -30.58 -4.22 13.83
CA THR A 570 -31.95 -3.69 13.80
C THR A 570 -32.66 -4.22 12.55
N ALA A 571 -33.66 -5.06 12.75
CA ALA A 571 -34.38 -5.71 11.66
C ALA A 571 -35.06 -4.66 10.78
N THR A 572 -34.52 -4.44 9.58
CA THR A 572 -35.17 -3.60 8.57
C THR A 572 -36.40 -4.33 8.07
N ALA A 573 -37.56 -3.67 8.11
CA ALA A 573 -38.84 -4.30 7.83
C ALA A 573 -38.89 -4.90 6.41
N THR A 574 -39.29 -6.17 6.32
CA THR A 574 -39.45 -6.90 5.06
C THR A 574 -40.47 -6.19 4.15
N PRO A 575 -40.09 -5.74 2.94
CA PRO A 575 -41.04 -5.22 1.97
C PRO A 575 -42.02 -6.31 1.52
N ALA A 576 -43.28 -5.94 1.31
CA ALA A 576 -44.29 -6.85 0.76
C ALA A 576 -43.92 -7.25 -0.70
N PRO A 577 -44.27 -8.47 -1.15
CA PRO A 577 -43.89 -8.94 -2.48
C PRO A 577 -44.64 -8.21 -3.60
N THR A 578 -43.92 -7.41 -4.39
CA THR A 578 -44.42 -6.78 -5.62
C THR A 578 -44.40 -7.77 -6.79
N ALA A 579 -45.39 -7.69 -7.67
CA ALA A 579 -45.63 -8.67 -8.73
C ALA A 579 -44.54 -8.73 -9.83
N THR A 580 -44.33 -9.94 -10.37
CA THR A 580 -43.34 -10.27 -11.41
C THR A 580 -43.63 -9.60 -12.76
N PRO A 581 -42.69 -8.81 -13.32
CA PRO A 581 -42.77 -8.35 -14.72
C PRO A 581 -42.48 -9.48 -15.73
N ALA A 582 -43.13 -9.43 -16.90
CA ALA A 582 -42.92 -10.37 -18.00
C ALA A 582 -41.54 -10.21 -18.67
N PRO A 583 -40.99 -11.26 -19.31
CA PRO A 583 -39.67 -11.21 -19.94
C PRO A 583 -39.65 -10.39 -21.23
N THR A 584 -38.60 -9.58 -21.41
CA THR A 584 -38.33 -8.79 -22.62
C THR A 584 -37.13 -9.37 -23.39
N ALA A 585 -37.10 -9.17 -24.71
CA ALA A 585 -36.32 -9.98 -25.65
C ALA A 585 -34.78 -9.84 -25.61
N THR A 586 -34.12 -10.90 -26.07
CA THR A 586 -32.66 -11.07 -26.19
C THR A 586 -32.01 -10.11 -27.19
N PRO A 587 -30.91 -9.41 -26.85
CA PRO A 587 -30.10 -8.65 -27.81
C PRO A 587 -29.18 -9.55 -28.65
N VAL A 588 -28.89 -9.12 -29.87
CA VAL A 588 -28.07 -9.80 -30.89
C VAL A 588 -26.55 -9.55 -30.62
N PRO A 589 -25.64 -10.51 -30.88
CA PRO A 589 -24.21 -10.32 -30.69
C PRO A 589 -23.56 -9.38 -31.74
N THR A 590 -22.57 -8.60 -31.31
CA THR A 590 -21.78 -7.66 -32.14
C THR A 590 -20.33 -8.14 -32.28
N ALA A 591 -19.63 -7.64 -33.32
CA ALA A 591 -18.46 -8.27 -33.94
C ALA A 591 -17.13 -8.30 -33.15
N THR A 592 -16.28 -9.24 -33.55
CA THR A 592 -14.93 -9.54 -33.04
C THR A 592 -13.87 -8.50 -33.48
N PRO A 593 -12.98 -8.03 -32.58
CA PRO A 593 -11.78 -7.27 -32.95
C PRO A 593 -10.66 -8.11 -33.60
N VAL A 594 -9.81 -7.44 -34.39
CA VAL A 594 -8.65 -8.00 -35.13
C VAL A 594 -7.41 -8.09 -34.21
N PRO A 595 -6.51 -9.09 -34.37
CA PRO A 595 -5.38 -9.32 -33.47
C PRO A 595 -4.27 -8.25 -33.50
N THR A 596 -3.54 -8.15 -32.38
CA THR A 596 -2.37 -7.27 -32.15
C THR A 596 -1.09 -7.81 -32.80
N ALA A 597 -0.14 -6.92 -33.08
CA ALA A 597 1.15 -7.24 -33.72
C ALA A 597 2.18 -7.91 -32.79
N THR A 598 3.15 -8.59 -33.41
CA THR A 598 4.18 -9.45 -32.81
C THR A 598 5.29 -8.68 -32.05
N PRO A 599 5.75 -9.14 -30.88
CA PRO A 599 6.96 -8.62 -30.22
C PRO A 599 8.26 -9.15 -30.87
N VAL A 600 9.34 -8.38 -30.74
CA VAL A 600 10.70 -8.69 -31.25
C VAL A 600 11.45 -9.57 -30.23
N PRO A 601 12.25 -10.58 -30.65
CA PRO A 601 12.75 -11.62 -29.75
C PRO A 601 14.06 -11.27 -29.01
N THR A 602 14.27 -11.94 -27.87
CA THR A 602 15.49 -11.87 -27.05
C THR A 602 16.21 -13.23 -27.01
N ALA A 603 17.55 -13.17 -27.14
CA ALA A 603 18.56 -14.22 -26.89
C ALA A 603 18.39 -15.59 -27.59
N THR A 604 19.38 -15.97 -28.40
CA THR A 604 19.50 -17.29 -29.05
C THR A 604 19.98 -18.37 -28.07
N PRO A 605 19.22 -19.47 -27.84
CA PRO A 605 19.70 -20.61 -27.05
C PRO A 605 20.73 -21.48 -27.79
N ALA A 606 21.28 -22.48 -27.11
CA ALA A 606 22.19 -23.45 -27.71
C ALA A 606 21.48 -24.45 -28.65
N THR A 607 22.23 -25.18 -29.45
CA THR A 607 21.73 -26.31 -30.24
C THR A 607 21.52 -27.55 -29.36
N GLY A 608 20.25 -27.95 -29.17
CA GLY A 608 19.89 -29.16 -28.43
C GLY A 608 18.47 -29.61 -28.72
N VAL A 609 18.15 -30.84 -28.32
CA VAL A 609 16.78 -31.38 -28.28
C VAL A 609 16.19 -31.05 -26.91
N TYR A 610 15.12 -30.26 -26.89
CA TYR A 610 14.47 -29.82 -25.66
C TYR A 610 13.22 -30.64 -25.40
N VAL A 611 13.14 -31.30 -24.25
CA VAL A 611 12.03 -32.18 -23.85
C VAL A 611 11.41 -31.70 -22.55
N HIS A 612 10.09 -31.78 -22.43
CA HIS A 612 9.37 -31.61 -21.18
C HIS A 612 8.27 -32.65 -21.03
N ASP A 613 8.34 -33.42 -19.94
CA ASP A 613 7.33 -34.37 -19.49
C ASP A 613 6.60 -33.74 -18.28
N PHE A 614 5.30 -33.51 -18.42
CA PHE A 614 4.48 -32.91 -17.37
C PHE A 614 4.29 -33.85 -16.16
N THR A 615 4.56 -35.15 -16.31
CA THR A 615 4.54 -36.18 -15.26
C THR A 615 5.78 -36.10 -14.37
N ALA A 616 6.96 -35.99 -14.97
CA ALA A 616 8.23 -35.91 -14.24
C ALA A 616 8.53 -34.50 -13.73
N SER A 617 8.14 -33.46 -14.46
CA SER A 617 8.60 -32.08 -14.24
C SER A 617 7.49 -31.07 -13.91
N GLY A 618 6.21 -31.44 -14.01
CA GLY A 618 5.09 -30.54 -13.72
C GLY A 618 5.06 -29.32 -14.64
N LYS A 619 5.41 -28.13 -14.13
CA LYS A 619 5.63 -26.92 -14.94
C LYS A 619 7.10 -26.45 -14.95
N THR A 620 7.98 -27.14 -14.23
CA THR A 620 9.37 -26.71 -14.02
C THR A 620 10.20 -27.08 -15.24
N SER A 621 10.64 -26.09 -16.00
CA SER A 621 11.49 -26.28 -17.18
C SER A 621 12.55 -25.19 -17.24
N SER A 622 13.74 -25.54 -17.73
CA SER A 622 14.83 -24.61 -18.02
C SER A 622 14.79 -24.02 -19.43
N PHE A 623 13.72 -24.31 -20.21
CA PHE A 623 13.58 -23.87 -21.61
C PHE A 623 12.16 -23.40 -21.96
N PHE A 624 11.13 -24.09 -21.47
CA PHE A 624 9.73 -23.73 -21.72
C PHE A 624 9.15 -22.95 -20.53
N ASN A 625 8.75 -21.69 -20.73
CA ASN A 625 8.00 -20.93 -19.73
C ASN A 625 6.51 -21.37 -19.78
N ILE A 626 6.05 -22.12 -18.78
CA ILE A 626 4.78 -22.85 -18.79
C ILE A 626 3.75 -22.18 -17.86
N GLN A 627 2.74 -21.53 -18.46
CA GLN A 627 1.57 -21.00 -17.78
C GLN A 627 0.33 -21.85 -18.09
N GLY A 628 -0.42 -22.23 -17.07
CA GLY A 628 -1.65 -23.03 -17.20
C GLY A 628 -1.93 -23.88 -15.96
N ASN A 629 -2.89 -24.78 -16.07
CA ASN A 629 -3.33 -25.66 -14.97
C ASN A 629 -2.92 -27.11 -15.21
N LEU A 630 -2.30 -27.75 -14.22
CA LEU A 630 -2.00 -29.18 -14.27
C LEU A 630 -3.24 -30.02 -13.92
N SER A 631 -3.25 -31.29 -14.34
CA SER A 631 -4.22 -32.30 -13.89
C SER A 631 -3.64 -33.70 -13.97
N THR A 632 -4.02 -34.57 -13.03
CA THR A 632 -3.79 -36.02 -13.04
C THR A 632 -5.07 -36.82 -13.29
N SER A 633 -6.24 -36.17 -13.39
CA SER A 633 -7.55 -36.81 -13.56
C SER A 633 -7.97 -37.01 -15.02
N LYS A 634 -7.07 -36.74 -15.98
CA LYS A 634 -7.35 -36.75 -17.43
C LYS A 634 -6.95 -38.04 -18.15
N GLY A 635 -6.59 -39.07 -17.38
CA GLY A 635 -6.13 -40.37 -17.88
C GLY A 635 -4.62 -40.43 -18.07
N THR A 636 -4.15 -41.49 -18.72
CA THR A 636 -2.73 -41.80 -18.93
C THR A 636 -2.44 -41.91 -20.43
N VAL A 637 -1.28 -41.38 -20.85
CA VAL A 637 -0.80 -41.46 -22.24
C VAL A 637 0.53 -42.24 -22.26
N VAL A 638 0.66 -43.20 -23.18
CA VAL A 638 1.93 -43.91 -23.40
C VAL A 638 2.58 -43.37 -24.67
N TYR A 639 3.82 -42.89 -24.57
CA TYR A 639 4.56 -42.28 -25.68
C TYR A 639 6.06 -42.48 -25.51
N ASN A 640 6.75 -42.94 -26.56
CA ASN A 640 8.20 -43.25 -26.56
C ASN A 640 8.69 -44.08 -25.36
N GLY A 641 7.86 -45.02 -24.86
CA GLY A 641 8.16 -45.87 -23.70
C GLY A 641 7.87 -45.23 -22.34
N LEU A 642 7.50 -43.95 -22.28
CA LEU A 642 7.08 -43.26 -21.06
C LEU A 642 5.59 -43.51 -20.78
N THR A 643 5.23 -43.60 -19.49
CA THR A 643 3.85 -43.67 -19.00
C THR A 643 3.49 -42.34 -18.35
N LEU A 644 2.82 -41.48 -19.10
CA LEU A 644 2.57 -40.08 -18.75
C LEU A 644 1.23 -39.97 -18.01
N THR A 645 1.24 -39.57 -16.74
CA THR A 645 0.05 -39.57 -15.84
C THR A 645 -0.37 -38.17 -15.38
N GLN A 646 0.39 -37.12 -15.74
CA GLN A 646 0.01 -35.73 -15.51
C GLN A 646 0.09 -34.92 -16.81
N CYS A 647 -0.82 -33.97 -16.96
CA CYS A 647 -0.92 -33.11 -18.13
C CYS A 647 -1.11 -31.64 -17.75
N LEU A 648 -0.74 -30.74 -18.66
CA LEU A 648 -1.26 -29.38 -18.70
C LEU A 648 -2.60 -29.36 -19.43
N LYS A 649 -3.65 -28.87 -18.78
CA LYS A 649 -4.94 -28.59 -19.42
C LYS A 649 -4.78 -27.38 -20.33
N ILE A 650 -5.14 -27.50 -21.61
CA ILE A 650 -5.14 -26.40 -22.57
C ILE A 650 -6.46 -25.62 -22.43
N GLU A 651 -6.43 -24.66 -21.51
CA GLU A 651 -7.54 -23.77 -21.15
C GLU A 651 -7.28 -22.35 -21.68
N SER A 652 -8.27 -21.46 -21.67
CA SER A 652 -8.15 -20.13 -22.31
C SER A 652 -7.10 -19.21 -21.66
N SER A 653 -6.58 -19.57 -20.49
CA SER A 653 -5.48 -18.92 -19.76
C SER A 653 -4.14 -19.68 -19.86
N THR A 654 -4.03 -20.65 -20.78
CA THR A 654 -2.83 -21.48 -20.95
C THR A 654 -1.94 -20.92 -22.05
N SER A 655 -0.67 -20.74 -21.72
CA SER A 655 0.36 -20.19 -22.59
C SER A 655 1.69 -20.90 -22.31
N ILE A 656 2.41 -21.33 -23.36
CA ILE A 656 3.77 -21.86 -23.23
C ILE A 656 4.68 -21.05 -24.16
N GLN A 657 5.68 -20.38 -23.61
CA GLN A 657 6.61 -19.51 -24.35
C GLN A 657 8.03 -20.10 -24.34
N PHE A 658 8.71 -20.05 -25.48
CA PHE A 658 10.11 -20.50 -25.63
C PHE A 658 10.78 -19.86 -26.86
N THR A 659 12.10 -19.93 -26.95
CA THR A 659 12.85 -19.43 -28.12
C THR A 659 13.54 -20.58 -28.86
N ALA A 660 13.21 -20.81 -30.12
CA ALA A 660 13.92 -21.75 -30.98
C ALA A 660 15.19 -21.09 -31.55
N ALA A 661 16.36 -21.65 -31.24
CA ALA A 661 17.66 -21.13 -31.68
C ALA A 661 17.89 -21.19 -33.20
N LYS A 662 17.19 -22.11 -33.87
CA LYS A 662 17.29 -22.47 -35.29
C LYS A 662 15.90 -22.96 -35.75
N ALA A 663 15.70 -23.11 -37.06
CA ALA A 663 14.54 -23.86 -37.55
C ALA A 663 14.52 -25.28 -36.96
N SER A 664 13.37 -25.69 -36.43
CA SER A 664 13.22 -26.86 -35.56
C SER A 664 11.81 -27.48 -35.70
N THR A 665 11.60 -28.70 -35.22
CA THR A 665 10.29 -29.37 -35.20
C THR A 665 9.77 -29.46 -33.77
N LEU A 666 8.60 -28.86 -33.51
CA LEU A 666 7.86 -28.99 -32.26
C LEU A 666 6.89 -30.17 -32.34
N THR A 667 7.02 -31.13 -31.44
CA THR A 667 6.08 -32.26 -31.27
C THR A 667 5.35 -32.11 -29.94
N LEU A 668 4.02 -32.13 -29.99
CA LEU A 668 3.12 -32.01 -28.84
C LEU A 668 2.25 -33.26 -28.74
N VAL A 669 2.17 -33.87 -27.55
CA VAL A 669 1.49 -35.16 -27.32
C VAL A 669 0.36 -34.99 -26.31
N PHE A 670 -0.85 -35.41 -26.69
CA PHE A 670 -2.10 -35.20 -25.96
C PHE A 670 -2.76 -36.51 -25.53
N ASN A 671 -3.86 -36.43 -24.76
CA ASN A 671 -4.82 -37.54 -24.66
C ASN A 671 -5.81 -37.52 -25.85
N ALA A 672 -6.99 -38.12 -25.69
CA ALA A 672 -8.03 -38.15 -26.73
C ALA A 672 -8.94 -36.90 -26.76
N GLU A 673 -8.73 -35.92 -25.88
CA GLU A 673 -9.46 -34.65 -25.91
C GLU A 673 -8.68 -33.58 -26.70
N GLY A 674 -9.38 -32.88 -27.59
CA GLY A 674 -8.82 -31.82 -28.42
C GLY A 674 -8.72 -32.23 -29.90
N THR A 675 -8.91 -31.26 -30.78
CA THR A 675 -8.82 -31.41 -32.24
C THR A 675 -7.76 -30.50 -32.86
N GLN A 676 -7.46 -29.37 -32.21
CA GLN A 676 -6.50 -28.37 -32.65
C GLN A 676 -5.77 -27.70 -31.48
N ILE A 677 -4.52 -27.31 -31.71
CA ILE A 677 -3.68 -26.49 -30.83
C ILE A 677 -3.23 -25.23 -31.56
N LYS A 678 -3.00 -24.11 -30.87
CA LYS A 678 -2.50 -22.88 -31.48
C LYS A 678 -1.02 -22.70 -31.21
N VAL A 679 -0.24 -22.40 -32.24
CA VAL A 679 1.17 -21.97 -32.13
C VAL A 679 1.33 -20.71 -32.97
N ASP A 680 1.83 -19.63 -32.36
CA ASP A 680 2.06 -18.33 -33.00
C ASP A 680 0.81 -17.78 -33.73
N GLY A 681 -0.35 -17.91 -33.08
CA GLY A 681 -1.66 -17.52 -33.62
C GLY A 681 -2.26 -18.54 -34.62
N THR A 682 -1.46 -19.42 -35.20
CA THR A 682 -1.87 -20.40 -36.22
C THR A 682 -2.40 -21.69 -35.58
N SER A 683 -3.54 -22.19 -36.05
CA SER A 683 -4.15 -23.42 -35.54
C SER A 683 -3.65 -24.66 -36.31
N TYR A 684 -3.15 -25.65 -35.58
CA TYR A 684 -2.62 -26.91 -36.11
C TYR A 684 -3.47 -28.11 -35.64
N PRO A 685 -3.76 -29.10 -36.51
CA PRO A 685 -4.56 -30.26 -36.16
C PRO A 685 -3.80 -31.22 -35.23
N ILE A 686 -4.52 -31.78 -34.25
CA ILE A 686 -4.05 -32.86 -33.38
C ILE A 686 -4.48 -34.19 -34.03
N THR A 687 -3.58 -34.85 -34.75
CA THR A 687 -3.85 -36.11 -35.46
C THR A 687 -3.26 -37.28 -34.67
N ASN A 688 -4.03 -38.33 -34.43
CA ASN A 688 -3.60 -39.49 -33.62
C ASN A 688 -3.01 -39.10 -32.24
N ARG A 689 -3.58 -38.04 -31.62
CA ARG A 689 -3.13 -37.42 -30.36
C ARG A 689 -1.79 -36.67 -30.42
N ILE A 690 -1.24 -36.44 -31.61
CA ILE A 690 0.02 -35.72 -31.80
C ILE A 690 -0.22 -34.50 -32.70
N ALA A 691 0.39 -33.36 -32.37
CA ALA A 691 0.59 -32.27 -33.31
C ALA A 691 2.10 -32.13 -33.55
N THR A 692 2.50 -32.03 -34.82
CA THR A 692 3.89 -31.83 -35.24
C THR A 692 3.95 -30.56 -36.08
N ILE A 693 4.69 -29.56 -35.60
CA ILE A 693 4.71 -28.20 -36.13
C ILE A 693 6.16 -27.86 -36.54
N PRO A 694 6.43 -27.53 -37.82
CA PRO A 694 7.71 -26.95 -38.21
C PRO A 694 7.78 -25.49 -37.77
N LEU A 695 8.86 -25.11 -37.11
CA LEU A 695 9.11 -23.77 -36.59
C LEU A 695 10.35 -23.14 -37.23
N ALA A 696 10.34 -21.82 -37.35
CA ALA A 696 11.51 -21.02 -37.70
C ALA A 696 12.49 -20.92 -36.51
N ALA A 697 13.54 -20.10 -36.65
CA ALA A 697 14.26 -19.57 -35.49
C ALA A 697 13.50 -18.33 -34.98
N GLY A 698 13.35 -18.18 -33.66
CA GLY A 698 12.61 -17.06 -33.06
C GLY A 698 11.95 -17.39 -31.74
N ALA A 699 11.19 -16.44 -31.20
CA ALA A 699 10.32 -16.67 -30.04
C ALA A 699 8.97 -17.26 -30.50
N HIS A 700 8.47 -18.24 -29.75
CA HIS A 700 7.26 -19.01 -30.06
C HIS A 700 6.33 -19.09 -28.85
N THR A 701 5.02 -19.07 -29.11
CA THR A 701 3.97 -19.16 -28.08
C THR A 701 2.91 -20.20 -28.46
N ILE A 702 2.78 -21.24 -27.63
CA ILE A 702 1.69 -22.23 -27.71
C ILE A 702 0.51 -21.72 -26.88
N THR A 703 -0.69 -21.68 -27.46
CA THR A 703 -1.94 -21.26 -26.80
C THR A 703 -3.10 -22.18 -27.17
N LYS A 704 -4.27 -21.93 -26.58
CA LYS A 704 -5.49 -22.68 -26.88
C LYS A 704 -6.03 -22.40 -28.29
N ASP A 705 -6.42 -23.48 -28.97
CA ASP A 705 -7.47 -23.44 -29.99
C ASP A 705 -8.69 -24.23 -29.49
N SER A 706 -8.61 -25.56 -29.55
CA SER A 706 -9.58 -26.44 -28.88
C SER A 706 -9.18 -26.71 -27.42
N THR A 707 -10.12 -27.15 -26.58
CA THR A 707 -9.77 -27.67 -25.24
C THR A 707 -9.08 -29.03 -25.41
N ALA A 708 -7.86 -29.16 -24.91
CA ALA A 708 -7.04 -30.38 -25.00
C ALA A 708 -6.26 -30.61 -23.69
N ASN A 709 -5.57 -31.74 -23.55
CA ASN A 709 -4.67 -31.99 -22.40
C ASN A 709 -3.31 -32.46 -22.90
N LEU A 710 -2.26 -31.65 -22.67
CA LEU A 710 -0.89 -31.87 -23.15
C LEU A 710 -0.08 -32.62 -22.10
N TYR A 711 0.47 -33.77 -22.45
CA TYR A 711 1.22 -34.67 -21.54
C TYR A 711 2.74 -34.60 -21.75
N TYR A 712 3.19 -34.27 -22.94
CA TYR A 712 4.61 -34.22 -23.30
C TYR A 712 4.83 -33.27 -24.47
N MET A 713 5.97 -32.57 -24.48
CA MET A 713 6.41 -31.73 -25.59
C MET A 713 7.91 -31.86 -25.87
N LYS A 714 8.29 -31.76 -27.14
CA LYS A 714 9.66 -31.88 -27.63
C LYS A 714 9.93 -30.87 -28.75
N LEU A 715 11.10 -30.23 -28.74
CA LEU A 715 11.63 -29.41 -29.83
C LEU A 715 12.97 -30.01 -30.31
N GLU A 716 13.15 -30.21 -31.61
CA GLU A 716 14.39 -30.80 -32.20
C GLU A 716 14.85 -30.16 -33.52
#